data_AF-A0A7N8YG98-F1
#
_entry.id   AF-A0A7N8YG98-F1
#
_cell.length_a   1.000
_cell.length_b   1.000
_cell.length_c   1.000
_cell.angle_alpha   90.00
_cell.angle_beta   90.00
_cell.angle_gamma   90.00
#
_symmetry.space_group_name_H-M   'P 1'
#
loop_
_entity.id
_entity.type
_entity.pdbx_description
1 polymer ?
#
loop_
_entity_poly.entity_id
_entity_poly.type
_entity_poly.pdbx_seq_one_letter_code
_entity_poly.pdbx_strand_id
1 'polypeptide(L)'
;MDGNGDRPRLQKRKAAEDGDAKQSKAAASRLESCLDLPMDSSSVHEVISYIPSVLPAKHYDSDTTEPISCGLQTLDELRSWKLSEANPFNVAVAPLAPREPPLGHCPCRTLVSHDMMGGYLDDRLLFSSILFVQGTSAEAPYAFYHWQYIDIFNYFTHNLVTIPPAVWTNAAHKHGVPVIGTFITEWTDGATVCEDFLKDEESYRAVADKLVQISLYYGFDGWLINIENALSEVALKNTPLFLRYLTDQMHERIPTSLVMWYDSVIEDGQLKWQNELNESNRMFFDACDGFFTNYNWTEQNLDWMRGYSGVQGRQADVFIGVDVFARGKVVGGMFETNKALEIIRKHNFSAAIFAPGWVYETQDDKTKFRQNQDKFWALLSDYLYIHRPVSTLPFISSFCQGFGKTVYWRGQHETKRSWFNLTAQEVQPLYYHLDIEGQGWLRTRGCPDDAWNGGCSLLLDGLISVSATSPVCAKIFSLHAPLPSKSLVSLIYKPSAGIIVSLELKTTDASLGADMDITSMSPEVLDEGHHLVNQFSRLCGIMHPDGWTVSCSQLELPGCALRELCVKIQRKGELQDTPFSCRVGEIMLLDAASLQAPAELVQGFCIYDVVWLRGAGTSPQSSSPSLRLNATLRWHYPTELVRHFKVYWRQLRGPDPQIPLGQLVLVGRAYSNLFRVTELAVPEPPGLLELVVEPVIRMGFLVPESHWGRRSLSYAEDLTQ
;
A
#
# COMPACT_ATOMS: atom_id res chain seq x y z
N MET A 1 33.56 -53.30 38.84
CA MET A 1 34.83 -54.04 38.74
C MET A 1 34.98 -54.36 37.27
N ASP A 2 35.57 -53.43 36.53
CA ASP A 2 36.98 -53.46 36.11
C ASP A 2 37.19 -54.58 35.07
N GLY A 3 37.68 -54.36 33.85
CA GLY A 3 38.29 -53.21 33.20
C GLY A 3 38.89 -53.67 31.86
N ASN A 4 39.68 -52.77 31.25
CA ASN A 4 40.63 -52.99 30.14
C ASN A 4 40.13 -53.19 28.70
N GLY A 5 40.01 -52.04 28.01
CA GLY A 5 40.94 -51.53 26.98
C GLY A 5 41.82 -52.47 26.12
N ASP A 6 41.75 -52.26 24.79
CA ASP A 6 42.91 -52.20 23.87
C ASP A 6 42.46 -51.62 22.49
N ARG A 7 43.02 -50.48 22.03
CA ARG A 7 43.93 -50.33 20.85
C ARG A 7 43.26 -49.82 19.52
N PRO A 8 44.00 -49.31 18.50
CA PRO A 8 44.18 -47.85 18.28
C PRO A 8 43.90 -47.30 16.85
N ARG A 9 43.92 -45.95 16.76
CA ARG A 9 44.10 -44.98 15.63
C ARG A 9 44.32 -45.48 14.18
N LEU A 10 43.58 -44.88 13.22
CA LEU A 10 44.13 -43.94 12.21
C LEU A 10 43.04 -43.19 11.35
N GLN A 11 43.15 -41.85 11.38
CA GLN A 11 42.83 -40.78 10.41
C GLN A 11 41.79 -40.97 9.28
N LYS A 12 40.85 -40.02 9.20
CA LYS A 12 40.49 -39.32 7.95
C LYS A 12 40.39 -37.81 8.18
N ARG A 13 41.00 -37.06 7.25
CA ARG A 13 41.16 -35.61 7.18
C ARG A 13 39.80 -34.90 7.08
N LYS A 14 39.64 -33.79 7.79
CA LYS A 14 38.68 -32.71 7.47
C LYS A 14 39.46 -31.41 7.40
N ALA A 15 39.40 -30.75 6.25
CA ALA A 15 39.86 -29.39 6.05
C ALA A 15 38.73 -28.61 5.37
N ALA A 16 38.56 -27.37 5.83
CA ALA A 16 37.90 -26.23 5.20
C ALA A 16 36.36 -26.25 5.07
N GLU A 17 35.68 -25.76 6.11
CA GLU A 17 34.39 -25.06 6.06
C GLU A 17 34.34 -24.16 7.30
N ASP A 18 34.89 -22.93 7.24
CA ASP A 18 34.82 -21.97 8.36
C ASP A 18 34.81 -20.50 7.91
N GLY A 19 34.51 -20.25 6.62
CA GLY A 19 34.51 -18.91 6.01
C GLY A 19 33.18 -18.16 6.10
N ASP A 20 32.06 -18.86 5.91
CA ASP A 20 30.75 -18.22 5.65
C ASP A 20 29.94 -17.91 6.93
N ALA A 21 30.11 -18.71 7.99
CA ALA A 21 29.34 -18.55 9.22
C ALA A 21 29.74 -17.29 10.04
N LYS A 22 30.93 -16.72 9.80
CA LYS A 22 31.41 -15.52 10.50
C LYS A 22 30.86 -14.21 9.91
N GLN A 23 30.59 -14.14 8.60
CA GLN A 23 30.04 -12.92 7.97
C GLN A 23 28.55 -12.74 8.25
N SER A 24 27.77 -13.82 8.18
CA SER A 24 26.33 -13.80 8.50
C SER A 24 26.06 -13.43 9.97
N LYS A 25 26.80 -14.00 10.92
CA LYS A 25 26.72 -13.61 12.34
C LYS A 25 27.20 -12.20 12.59
N ALA A 26 28.23 -11.73 11.89
CA ALA A 26 28.72 -10.35 12.04
C ALA A 26 27.73 -9.31 11.49
N ALA A 27 27.01 -9.60 10.41
CA ALA A 27 25.99 -8.69 9.87
C ALA A 27 24.75 -8.62 10.77
N ALA A 28 24.22 -9.78 11.20
CA ALA A 28 23.10 -9.84 12.14
C ALA A 28 23.47 -9.27 13.53
N SER A 29 24.66 -9.59 14.05
CA SER A 29 25.11 -9.03 15.34
C SER A 29 25.48 -7.55 15.25
N ARG A 30 25.89 -7.02 14.08
CA ARG A 30 26.05 -5.57 13.88
C ARG A 30 24.70 -4.88 13.90
N LEU A 31 23.70 -5.44 13.19
CA LEU A 31 22.34 -4.90 13.09
C LEU A 31 21.64 -4.83 14.45
N GLU A 32 21.74 -5.89 15.27
CA GLU A 32 21.25 -5.89 16.65
C GLU A 32 22.09 -4.97 17.56
N SER A 33 23.43 -5.01 17.46
CA SER A 33 24.29 -4.16 18.30
C SER A 33 24.15 -2.66 18.06
N CYS A 34 23.72 -2.23 16.86
CA CYS A 34 23.52 -0.81 16.54
C CYS A 34 22.25 -0.23 17.17
N LEU A 35 21.26 -1.07 17.47
CA LEU A 35 19.98 -0.66 18.08
C LEU A 35 20.09 -0.53 19.61
N ASP A 36 21.03 -1.25 20.23
CA ASP A 36 21.31 -1.22 21.67
C ASP A 36 22.24 -0.07 22.11
N LEU A 37 22.69 0.79 21.19
CA LEU A 37 23.59 1.90 21.50
C LEU A 37 22.84 3.11 22.08
N PRO A 38 23.29 3.69 23.21
CA PRO A 38 22.69 4.88 23.80
C PRO A 38 22.57 6.04 22.81
N MET A 39 21.51 6.84 22.93
CA MET A 39 21.35 8.08 22.14
C MET A 39 22.51 9.07 22.36
N ASP A 40 23.22 8.99 23.48
CA ASP A 40 24.24 9.97 23.88
C ASP A 40 25.71 9.56 23.58
N SER A 41 25.99 8.43 22.93
CA SER A 41 27.39 8.03 22.68
C SER A 41 27.60 7.19 21.40
N SER A 42 28.01 7.88 20.33
CA SER A 42 29.00 7.50 19.30
C SER A 42 28.65 8.20 17.99
N SER A 43 29.38 9.28 17.65
CA SER A 43 29.36 9.82 16.30
C SER A 43 29.85 8.75 15.34
N VAL A 44 29.14 8.51 14.24
CA VAL A 44 29.63 7.62 13.18
C VAL A 44 30.82 8.30 12.52
N HIS A 45 31.91 7.55 12.32
CA HIS A 45 33.11 8.06 11.65
C HIS A 45 33.36 7.26 10.38
N GLU A 46 33.34 7.95 9.24
CA GLU A 46 33.50 7.37 7.91
C GLU A 46 34.77 7.89 7.26
N VAL A 47 35.58 6.99 6.71
CA VAL A 47 36.67 7.34 5.79
C VAL A 47 36.13 7.22 4.39
N ILE A 48 36.16 8.32 3.62
CA ILE A 48 35.61 8.34 2.27
C ILE A 48 36.36 7.33 1.40
N SER A 49 35.63 6.38 0.84
CA SER A 49 36.15 5.43 -0.15
C SER A 49 35.18 5.33 -1.32
N TYR A 50 35.72 5.34 -2.55
CA TYR A 50 34.95 5.27 -3.79
C TYR A 50 34.90 3.83 -4.31
N ILE A 51 34.60 2.90 -3.41
CA ILE A 51 34.49 1.47 -3.73
C ILE A 51 33.06 1.21 -4.26
N PRO A 52 32.87 0.32 -5.25
CA PRO A 52 31.54 -0.10 -5.66
C PRO A 52 30.69 -0.54 -4.47
N SER A 53 29.40 -0.18 -4.50
CA SER A 53 28.46 -0.56 -3.46
C SER A 53 28.42 -2.08 -3.27
N VAL A 54 28.48 -2.54 -2.01
CA VAL A 54 28.30 -3.96 -1.66
C VAL A 54 26.82 -4.35 -1.58
N LEU A 55 25.91 -3.40 -1.78
CA LEU A 55 24.47 -3.65 -1.77
C LEU A 55 24.06 -4.49 -3.00
N PRO A 56 23.23 -5.53 -2.84
CA PRO A 56 22.85 -6.40 -3.95
C PRO A 56 22.06 -5.65 -5.02
N ALA A 57 22.51 -5.71 -6.27
CA ALA A 57 21.83 -5.07 -7.42
C ALA A 57 20.38 -5.60 -7.64
N LYS A 58 20.05 -6.79 -7.12
CA LYS A 58 18.67 -7.32 -7.09
C LYS A 58 17.69 -6.50 -6.24
N HIS A 59 18.20 -5.65 -5.34
CA HIS A 59 17.42 -4.97 -4.31
C HIS A 59 17.68 -3.48 -4.24
N TYR A 60 18.74 -3.02 -4.92
CA TYR A 60 19.14 -1.62 -4.97
C TYR A 60 19.59 -1.27 -6.38
N ASP A 61 19.23 -0.07 -6.83
CA ASP A 61 19.74 0.50 -8.07
C ASP A 61 21.27 0.61 -8.04
N SER A 62 21.94 0.22 -9.13
CA SER A 62 23.40 0.13 -9.18
C SER A 62 24.10 1.47 -9.07
N ASP A 63 23.44 2.55 -9.51
CA ASP A 63 24.03 3.86 -9.67
C ASP A 63 23.75 4.73 -8.44
N THR A 64 22.51 4.68 -7.95
CA THR A 64 22.02 5.54 -6.87
C THR A 64 21.92 4.82 -5.53
N THR A 65 21.99 3.48 -5.52
CA THR A 65 21.75 2.62 -4.34
C THR A 65 20.35 2.78 -3.73
N GLU A 66 19.40 3.31 -4.50
CA GLU A 66 18.00 3.45 -4.08
C GLU A 66 17.34 2.07 -3.98
N PRO A 67 16.52 1.79 -2.96
CA PRO A 67 15.88 0.48 -2.81
C PRO A 67 14.80 0.25 -3.87
N ILE A 68 14.76 -0.97 -4.39
CA ILE A 68 13.86 -1.37 -5.46
C ILE A 68 13.05 -2.63 -5.13
N SER A 69 11.86 -2.74 -5.73
CA SER A 69 11.06 -3.98 -5.78
C SER A 69 11.16 -4.65 -7.15
N CYS A 70 11.27 -5.98 -7.16
CA CYS A 70 11.22 -6.81 -8.36
C CYS A 70 10.62 -8.19 -8.05
N GLY A 71 10.16 -8.89 -9.10
CA GLY A 71 9.81 -10.31 -9.03
C GLY A 71 11.04 -11.23 -9.12
N LEU A 72 10.80 -12.54 -9.05
CA LEU A 72 11.80 -13.57 -9.36
C LEU A 72 11.50 -14.15 -10.74
N GLN A 73 12.52 -14.29 -11.57
CA GLN A 73 12.38 -14.71 -12.97
C GLN A 73 12.58 -16.21 -13.15
N THR A 74 13.31 -16.87 -12.23
CA THR A 74 13.69 -18.29 -12.39
C THR A 74 13.38 -19.12 -11.14
N LEU A 75 13.25 -20.43 -11.34
CA LEU A 75 13.02 -21.38 -10.24
C LEU A 75 14.22 -21.43 -9.28
N ASP A 76 15.42 -21.22 -9.79
CA ASP A 76 16.65 -21.17 -8.98
C ASP A 76 16.71 -19.93 -8.09
N GLU A 77 16.25 -18.77 -8.58
CA GLU A 77 16.08 -17.58 -7.74
C GLU A 77 15.11 -17.83 -6.59
N LEU A 78 13.98 -18.51 -6.86
CA LEU A 78 13.01 -18.88 -5.82
C LEU A 78 13.60 -19.85 -4.80
N ARG A 79 14.26 -20.93 -5.26
CA ARG A 79 14.88 -21.93 -4.38
C ARG A 79 16.00 -21.34 -3.54
N SER A 80 16.79 -20.43 -4.13
CA SER A 80 17.91 -19.76 -3.46
C SER A 80 17.49 -18.59 -2.57
N TRP A 81 16.23 -18.15 -2.63
CA TRP A 81 15.71 -17.06 -1.79
C TRP A 81 15.91 -17.39 -0.30
N LYS A 82 16.48 -16.45 0.45
CA LYS A 82 16.74 -16.57 1.89
C LYS A 82 16.27 -15.32 2.62
N LEU A 83 15.70 -15.54 3.80
CA LEU A 83 15.31 -14.48 4.72
C LEU A 83 16.46 -13.51 5.04
N SER A 84 17.69 -14.01 5.17
CA SER A 84 18.86 -13.20 5.49
C SER A 84 19.30 -12.24 4.37
N GLU A 85 18.83 -12.47 3.14
CA GLU A 85 19.16 -11.65 1.97
C GLU A 85 17.98 -10.81 1.49
N ALA A 86 16.81 -10.95 2.13
CA ALA A 86 15.60 -10.26 1.75
C ALA A 86 15.69 -8.77 2.12
N ASN A 87 15.15 -7.91 1.27
CA ASN A 87 15.27 -6.47 1.45
C ASN A 87 14.18 -5.93 2.41
N PRO A 88 14.54 -5.37 3.58
CA PRO A 88 13.56 -4.84 4.53
C PRO A 88 12.78 -3.63 4.01
N PHE A 89 13.24 -2.95 2.96
CA PHE A 89 12.46 -1.88 2.31
C PHE A 89 11.17 -2.40 1.68
N ASN A 90 11.16 -3.65 1.19
CA ASN A 90 10.01 -4.26 0.52
C ASN A 90 8.98 -4.87 1.47
N VAL A 91 9.10 -4.67 2.78
CA VAL A 91 8.15 -5.18 3.78
C VAL A 91 6.98 -4.21 3.94
N ALA A 92 5.75 -4.71 3.81
CA ALA A 92 4.55 -3.93 4.08
C ALA A 92 4.50 -3.54 5.58
N VAL A 93 4.16 -2.28 5.85
CA VAL A 93 4.10 -1.70 7.20
C VAL A 93 2.67 -1.51 7.70
N ALA A 94 1.68 -1.55 6.81
CA ALA A 94 0.28 -1.51 7.19
C ALA A 94 -0.29 -2.93 7.27
N PRO A 95 -0.80 -3.38 8.43
CA PRO A 95 -1.51 -4.65 8.51
C PRO A 95 -2.85 -4.57 7.76
N LEU A 96 -3.34 -5.71 7.28
CA LEU A 96 -4.65 -5.80 6.62
C LEU A 96 -5.76 -5.33 7.58
N ALA A 97 -6.42 -4.23 7.25
CA ALA A 97 -7.54 -3.73 8.03
C ALA A 97 -8.70 -4.73 7.97
N PRO A 98 -9.35 -5.05 9.11
CA PRO A 98 -10.57 -5.85 9.07
C PRO A 98 -11.67 -5.11 8.30
N ARG A 99 -12.72 -5.83 7.90
CA ARG A 99 -13.81 -5.26 7.11
C ARG A 99 -15.15 -5.92 7.42
N GLU A 100 -16.23 -5.20 7.17
CA GLU A 100 -17.61 -5.66 7.30
C GLU A 100 -18.39 -5.57 5.97
N PRO A 101 -19.05 -6.65 5.54
CA PRO A 101 -18.94 -8.01 6.08
C PRO A 101 -17.51 -8.60 5.85
N PRO A 102 -17.06 -9.58 6.65
CA PRO A 102 -15.80 -10.27 6.40
C PRO A 102 -15.80 -10.92 5.00
N LEU A 103 -14.62 -11.03 4.37
CA LEU A 103 -14.49 -11.53 2.99
C LEU A 103 -15.20 -12.86 2.73
N GLY A 104 -15.07 -13.82 3.64
CA GLY A 104 -15.71 -15.13 3.55
C GLY A 104 -17.25 -15.08 3.48
N HIS A 105 -17.86 -14.03 4.01
CA HIS A 105 -19.32 -13.83 4.03
C HIS A 105 -19.84 -13.01 2.84
N CYS A 106 -18.95 -12.47 1.98
CA CYS A 106 -19.37 -11.78 0.76
C CYS A 106 -19.92 -12.81 -0.26
N PRO A 107 -21.19 -12.71 -0.68
CA PRO A 107 -21.80 -13.69 -1.60
C PRO A 107 -21.28 -13.57 -3.03
N CYS A 108 -20.87 -12.36 -3.43
CA CYS A 108 -20.36 -12.03 -4.76
C CYS A 108 -19.17 -11.09 -4.57
N ARG A 109 -17.97 -11.54 -4.92
CA ARG A 109 -16.73 -10.79 -4.72
C ARG A 109 -16.22 -10.19 -6.02
N THR A 110 -15.39 -9.16 -5.93
CA THR A 110 -14.69 -8.52 -7.06
C THR A 110 -13.19 -8.67 -6.84
N LEU A 111 -12.53 -9.49 -7.66
CA LEU A 111 -11.07 -9.51 -7.76
C LEU A 111 -10.63 -8.55 -8.85
N VAL A 112 -9.55 -7.80 -8.61
CA VAL A 112 -8.85 -7.04 -9.65
C VAL A 112 -7.47 -7.64 -9.86
N SER A 113 -7.18 -8.08 -11.07
CA SER A 113 -5.83 -8.48 -11.49
C SER A 113 -5.29 -7.41 -12.41
N HIS A 114 -4.44 -6.53 -11.87
CA HIS A 114 -4.25 -5.19 -12.45
C HIS A 114 -3.58 -5.19 -13.84
N ASP A 115 -2.64 -6.12 -14.08
CA ASP A 115 -1.85 -6.29 -15.32
C ASP A 115 -1.57 -4.97 -16.04
N MET A 116 -0.52 -4.26 -15.59
CA MET A 116 -0.25 -2.88 -15.96
C MET A 116 1.18 -2.71 -16.47
N MET A 117 1.36 -2.67 -17.79
CA MET A 117 2.63 -2.55 -18.54
C MET A 117 3.77 -3.46 -18.03
N GLY A 118 3.47 -4.70 -17.64
CA GLY A 118 4.47 -5.64 -17.11
C GLY A 118 4.80 -5.47 -15.61
N GLY A 119 4.14 -4.51 -14.93
CA GLY A 119 4.32 -4.20 -13.51
C GLY A 119 5.71 -3.68 -13.17
N TYR A 120 5.92 -3.38 -11.88
CA TYR A 120 7.16 -2.81 -11.35
C TYR A 120 7.66 -1.61 -12.18
N LEU A 121 6.83 -0.57 -12.32
CA LEU A 121 7.14 0.59 -13.17
C LEU A 121 7.56 1.79 -12.31
N ASP A 122 8.68 2.43 -12.62
CA ASP A 122 9.03 3.75 -12.06
C ASP A 122 10.21 4.41 -12.84
N ASP A 123 10.08 4.52 -14.16
CA ASP A 123 11.07 5.01 -15.12
C ASP A 123 12.12 6.02 -14.58
N ARG A 124 13.40 5.64 -14.68
CA ARG A 124 14.45 6.59 -15.09
C ARG A 124 15.05 6.29 -16.46
N LEU A 125 15.05 5.04 -16.91
CA LEU A 125 15.40 4.68 -18.29
C LEU A 125 14.69 3.37 -18.65
N LEU A 126 13.96 3.37 -19.78
CA LEU A 126 13.49 2.18 -20.47
C LEU A 126 14.55 1.08 -20.37
N PHE A 127 14.17 -0.11 -19.88
CA PHE A 127 14.84 -1.43 -19.96
C PHE A 127 14.97 -2.23 -18.65
N SER A 128 14.48 -1.74 -17.50
CA SER A 128 14.40 -2.57 -16.28
C SER A 128 13.10 -2.35 -15.50
N SER A 129 12.31 -3.41 -15.31
CA SER A 129 11.09 -3.45 -14.48
C SER A 129 11.43 -3.27 -13.00
N ILE A 130 11.56 -2.01 -12.57
CA ILE A 130 11.99 -1.59 -11.24
C ILE A 130 10.98 -0.60 -10.66
N LEU A 131 10.49 -0.85 -9.44
CA LEU A 131 9.70 0.10 -8.64
C LEU A 131 10.53 0.68 -7.49
N PHE A 132 10.53 2.01 -7.28
CA PHE A 132 11.24 2.61 -6.14
C PHE A 132 10.36 2.66 -4.90
N VAL A 133 10.82 2.00 -3.84
CA VAL A 133 10.00 1.73 -2.64
C VAL A 133 9.75 2.99 -1.79
N GLN A 134 10.64 3.97 -1.92
CA GLN A 134 10.56 5.25 -1.21
C GLN A 134 9.77 6.32 -1.98
N GLY A 135 9.26 5.98 -3.15
CA GLY A 135 8.45 6.84 -4.01
C GLY A 135 9.28 7.56 -5.07
N THR A 136 8.59 8.07 -6.09
CA THR A 136 9.20 8.66 -7.29
C THR A 136 8.65 10.05 -7.60
N SER A 137 9.35 10.77 -8.47
CA SER A 137 8.85 12.00 -9.07
C SER A 137 8.11 11.70 -10.38
N ALA A 138 6.91 11.13 -10.28
CA ALA A 138 6.06 10.82 -11.44
C ALA A 138 4.98 11.88 -11.65
N GLU A 139 4.84 12.43 -12.86
CA GLU A 139 3.82 13.45 -13.17
C GLU A 139 2.41 12.87 -13.33
N ALA A 140 2.30 11.67 -13.90
CA ALA A 140 1.04 10.98 -14.15
C ALA A 140 1.19 9.48 -13.85
N PRO A 141 1.40 9.09 -12.58
CA PRO A 141 1.56 7.69 -12.19
C PRO A 141 0.24 6.92 -12.32
N TYR A 142 0.34 5.59 -12.47
CA TYR A 142 -0.79 4.69 -12.26
C TYR A 142 -1.06 4.53 -10.76
N ALA A 143 -1.96 5.36 -10.22
CA ALA A 143 -2.38 5.30 -8.82
C ALA A 143 -3.83 4.82 -8.72
N PHE A 144 -4.04 3.65 -8.11
CA PHE A 144 -5.37 3.11 -7.84
C PHE A 144 -5.92 3.64 -6.51
N TYR A 145 -7.19 4.04 -6.48
CA TYR A 145 -7.83 4.61 -5.28
C TYR A 145 -9.32 4.26 -5.11
N HIS A 146 -9.84 3.28 -5.87
CA HIS A 146 -11.23 2.81 -5.75
C HIS A 146 -11.34 1.50 -4.95
N TRP A 147 -10.55 1.38 -3.89
CA TRP A 147 -10.43 0.16 -3.10
C TRP A 147 -11.77 -0.32 -2.53
N GLN A 148 -12.69 0.58 -2.22
CA GLN A 148 -14.01 0.24 -1.66
C GLN A 148 -14.88 -0.65 -2.57
N TYR A 149 -14.55 -0.76 -3.84
CA TYR A 149 -15.32 -1.54 -4.82
C TYR A 149 -14.75 -2.93 -5.09
N ILE A 150 -13.59 -3.24 -4.52
CA ILE A 150 -12.86 -4.47 -4.82
C ILE A 150 -12.61 -5.26 -3.54
N ASP A 151 -12.68 -6.57 -3.65
CA ASP A 151 -12.52 -7.46 -2.52
C ASP A 151 -11.12 -8.04 -2.41
N ILE A 152 -10.43 -8.23 -3.53
CA ILE A 152 -9.10 -8.85 -3.62
C ILE A 152 -8.33 -8.11 -4.71
N PHE A 153 -7.06 -7.81 -4.46
CA PHE A 153 -6.17 -7.23 -5.45
C PHE A 153 -5.03 -8.20 -5.77
N ASN A 154 -4.89 -8.59 -7.04
CA ASN A 154 -3.76 -9.37 -7.53
C ASN A 154 -2.73 -8.46 -8.21
N TYR A 155 -1.53 -8.40 -7.64
CA TYR A 155 -0.40 -7.78 -8.31
C TYR A 155 0.15 -8.76 -9.36
N PHE A 156 -0.28 -8.59 -10.61
CA PHE A 156 0.01 -9.48 -11.72
C PHE A 156 1.16 -8.94 -12.58
N THR A 157 2.14 -9.81 -12.88
CA THR A 157 3.14 -9.62 -13.93
C THR A 157 3.44 -10.98 -14.58
N HIS A 158 4.21 -10.96 -15.67
CA HIS A 158 4.69 -12.17 -16.35
C HIS A 158 6.01 -12.73 -15.77
N ASN A 159 6.42 -12.28 -14.57
CA ASN A 159 7.55 -12.91 -13.86
C ASN A 159 7.09 -14.22 -13.21
N LEU A 160 7.95 -15.25 -13.23
CA LEU A 160 7.68 -16.55 -12.59
C LEU A 160 7.10 -16.40 -11.18
N VAL A 161 7.70 -15.53 -10.38
CA VAL A 161 7.19 -15.14 -9.05
C VAL A 161 7.02 -13.64 -9.00
N THR A 162 5.78 -13.19 -8.93
CA THR A 162 5.43 -11.79 -8.74
C THR A 162 5.20 -11.50 -7.26
N ILE A 163 6.10 -10.73 -6.66
CA ILE A 163 6.02 -10.25 -5.27
C ILE A 163 5.37 -8.86 -5.25
N PRO A 164 4.17 -8.67 -4.68
CA PRO A 164 3.53 -7.36 -4.61
C PRO A 164 4.44 -6.32 -3.94
N PRO A 165 4.67 -5.15 -4.55
CA PRO A 165 5.46 -4.11 -3.91
C PRO A 165 4.78 -3.58 -2.65
N ALA A 166 5.57 -3.30 -1.61
CA ALA A 166 5.07 -2.87 -0.29
C ALA A 166 4.11 -1.67 -0.36
N VAL A 167 4.36 -0.71 -1.27
CA VAL A 167 3.51 0.47 -1.42
C VAL A 167 2.07 0.14 -1.85
N TRP A 168 1.90 -0.91 -2.66
CA TRP A 168 0.59 -1.40 -3.11
C TRP A 168 -0.11 -2.18 -2.00
N THR A 169 0.62 -3.08 -1.34
CA THR A 169 0.14 -3.83 -0.17
C THR A 169 -0.31 -2.89 0.93
N ASN A 170 0.48 -1.87 1.26
CA ASN A 170 0.14 -0.86 2.26
C ASN A 170 -1.14 -0.09 1.92
N ALA A 171 -1.30 0.32 0.67
CA ALA A 171 -2.50 1.02 0.22
C ALA A 171 -3.74 0.13 0.32
N ALA A 172 -3.68 -1.10 -0.21
CA ALA A 172 -4.79 -2.05 -0.18
C ALA A 172 -5.18 -2.45 1.26
N HIS A 173 -4.19 -2.74 2.11
CA HIS A 173 -4.39 -3.14 3.50
C HIS A 173 -5.12 -2.08 4.33
N LYS A 174 -4.77 -0.79 4.16
CA LYS A 174 -5.50 0.32 4.81
C LYS A 174 -6.99 0.36 4.45
N HIS A 175 -7.37 -0.19 3.30
CA HIS A 175 -8.74 -0.25 2.81
C HIS A 175 -9.40 -1.63 3.05
N GLY A 176 -8.73 -2.54 3.76
CA GLY A 176 -9.24 -3.89 4.03
C GLY A 176 -9.32 -4.78 2.79
N VAL A 177 -8.42 -4.57 1.83
CA VAL A 177 -8.31 -5.38 0.62
C VAL A 177 -7.04 -6.25 0.73
N PRO A 178 -7.16 -7.58 0.80
CA PRO A 178 -5.99 -8.47 0.71
C PRO A 178 -5.32 -8.38 -0.66
N VAL A 179 -4.00 -8.53 -0.65
CA VAL A 179 -3.16 -8.49 -1.85
C VAL A 179 -2.49 -9.84 -2.08
N ILE A 180 -2.72 -10.42 -3.26
CA ILE A 180 -2.04 -11.64 -3.68
C ILE A 180 -0.97 -11.35 -4.73
N GLY A 181 0.11 -12.11 -4.70
CA GLY A 181 1.09 -12.20 -5.77
C GLY A 181 0.65 -13.18 -6.86
N THR A 182 1.51 -13.40 -7.85
CA THR A 182 1.27 -14.37 -8.93
C THR A 182 2.45 -15.33 -9.06
N PHE A 183 2.18 -16.63 -9.12
CA PHE A 183 3.13 -17.66 -9.57
C PHE A 183 2.66 -18.16 -10.93
N ILE A 184 3.41 -17.85 -11.98
CA ILE A 184 3.00 -18.10 -13.37
C ILE A 184 4.07 -18.87 -14.14
N THR A 185 3.65 -19.89 -14.89
CA THR A 185 4.52 -20.59 -15.84
C THR A 185 3.93 -20.47 -17.24
N GLU A 186 4.75 -20.12 -18.23
CA GLU A 186 4.27 -19.89 -19.60
C GLU A 186 5.17 -20.59 -20.62
N TRP A 187 4.58 -21.08 -21.70
CA TRP A 187 5.29 -21.59 -22.87
C TRP A 187 6.23 -22.78 -22.55
N THR A 188 7.25 -22.98 -23.39
CA THR A 188 8.20 -24.10 -23.29
C THR A 188 9.05 -24.04 -22.02
N ASP A 189 9.47 -22.84 -21.61
CA ASP A 189 10.29 -22.64 -20.42
C ASP A 189 9.45 -22.92 -19.16
N GLY A 190 8.20 -22.47 -19.13
CA GLY A 190 7.24 -22.81 -18.08
C GLY A 190 6.97 -24.30 -17.94
N ALA A 191 6.84 -25.03 -19.07
CA ALA A 191 6.72 -26.48 -19.05
C ALA A 191 7.93 -27.14 -18.36
N THR A 192 9.14 -26.68 -18.68
CA THR A 192 10.37 -27.20 -18.05
C THR A 192 10.40 -26.92 -16.55
N VAL A 193 9.97 -25.72 -16.13
CA VAL A 193 9.85 -25.36 -14.71
C VAL A 193 8.86 -26.29 -14.00
N CYS A 194 7.66 -26.49 -14.57
CA CYS A 194 6.65 -27.40 -14.03
C CYS A 194 7.17 -28.82 -13.86
N GLU A 195 7.83 -29.38 -14.87
CA GLU A 195 8.40 -30.73 -14.79
C GLU A 195 9.48 -30.85 -13.70
N ASP A 196 10.20 -29.79 -13.38
CA ASP A 196 11.19 -29.81 -12.29
C ASP A 196 10.52 -29.71 -10.91
N PHE A 197 9.66 -28.72 -10.66
CA PHE A 197 9.11 -28.55 -9.32
C PHE A 197 7.97 -29.51 -8.99
N LEU A 198 7.26 -30.05 -9.99
CA LEU A 198 6.16 -31.00 -9.80
C LEU A 198 6.59 -32.46 -9.98
N LYS A 199 7.89 -32.78 -10.08
CA LYS A 199 8.34 -34.18 -10.26
C LYS A 199 8.05 -35.08 -9.06
N ASP A 200 8.12 -34.54 -7.86
CA ASP A 200 7.94 -35.29 -6.60
C ASP A 200 7.51 -34.37 -5.46
N GLU A 201 7.15 -34.99 -4.33
CA GLU A 201 6.65 -34.31 -3.14
C GLU A 201 7.64 -33.37 -2.48
N GLU A 202 8.92 -33.75 -2.43
CA GLU A 202 9.96 -32.90 -1.85
C GLU A 202 10.09 -31.60 -2.66
N SER A 203 10.04 -31.71 -3.98
CA SER A 203 10.25 -30.60 -4.91
C SER A 203 9.12 -29.58 -4.87
N TYR A 204 7.85 -30.02 -4.89
CA TYR A 204 6.74 -29.07 -4.87
C TYR A 204 6.56 -28.44 -3.49
N ARG A 205 6.85 -29.17 -2.40
CA ARG A 205 6.83 -28.63 -1.04
C ARG A 205 7.90 -27.57 -0.87
N ALA A 206 9.11 -27.80 -1.39
CA ALA A 206 10.19 -26.81 -1.33
C ALA A 206 9.83 -25.49 -2.02
N VAL A 207 9.12 -25.54 -3.17
CA VAL A 207 8.60 -24.34 -3.84
C VAL A 207 7.50 -23.68 -3.03
N ALA A 208 6.50 -24.45 -2.57
CA ALA A 208 5.40 -23.92 -1.77
C ALA A 208 5.90 -23.25 -0.48
N ASP A 209 6.84 -23.88 0.23
CA ASP A 209 7.43 -23.33 1.46
C ASP A 209 8.14 -21.99 1.21
N LYS A 210 8.77 -21.82 0.03
CA LYS A 210 9.39 -20.54 -0.35
C LYS A 210 8.34 -19.46 -0.63
N LEU A 211 7.27 -19.80 -1.34
CA LEU A 211 6.15 -18.88 -1.58
C LEU A 211 5.53 -18.42 -0.25
N VAL A 212 5.32 -19.34 0.69
CA VAL A 212 4.83 -19.03 2.06
C VAL A 212 5.80 -18.13 2.82
N GLN A 213 7.11 -18.44 2.79
CA GLN A 213 8.13 -17.62 3.45
C GLN A 213 8.19 -16.19 2.90
N ILE A 214 8.07 -16.04 1.58
CA ILE A 214 8.08 -14.74 0.90
C ILE A 214 6.83 -13.92 1.30
N SER A 215 5.64 -14.53 1.26
CA SER A 215 4.39 -13.89 1.69
C SER A 215 4.43 -13.45 3.15
N LEU A 216 4.90 -14.33 4.03
CA LEU A 216 5.01 -14.05 5.46
C LEU A 216 6.00 -12.91 5.76
N TYR A 217 7.14 -12.89 5.07
CA TYR A 217 8.17 -11.87 5.32
C TYR A 217 7.79 -10.50 4.77
N TYR A 218 7.28 -10.43 3.53
CA TYR A 218 6.91 -9.16 2.90
C TYR A 218 5.51 -8.68 3.29
N GLY A 219 4.69 -9.55 3.90
CA GLY A 219 3.41 -9.20 4.50
C GLY A 219 2.27 -9.04 3.51
N PHE A 220 2.14 -9.94 2.52
CA PHE A 220 1.00 -10.00 1.59
C PHE A 220 0.29 -11.37 1.68
N ASP A 221 -0.91 -11.48 1.11
CA ASP A 221 -1.94 -12.43 1.54
C ASP A 221 -2.11 -13.66 0.64
N GLY A 222 -1.12 -14.03 -0.18
CA GLY A 222 -1.14 -15.29 -0.94
C GLY A 222 -0.92 -15.14 -2.44
N TRP A 223 -1.50 -16.04 -3.23
CA TRP A 223 -1.02 -16.33 -4.58
C TRP A 223 -2.14 -16.69 -5.58
N LEU A 224 -2.10 -16.07 -6.76
CA LEU A 224 -2.68 -16.62 -7.97
C LEU A 224 -1.69 -17.62 -8.59
N ILE A 225 -2.12 -18.85 -8.84
CA ILE A 225 -1.37 -19.87 -9.55
C ILE A 225 -1.89 -19.96 -10.98
N ASN A 226 -1.04 -19.64 -11.95
CA ASN A 226 -1.38 -19.65 -13.37
C ASN A 226 -0.40 -20.55 -14.17
N ILE A 227 -0.84 -21.73 -14.61
CA ILE A 227 0.00 -22.67 -15.37
C ILE A 227 -0.42 -22.66 -16.84
N GLU A 228 0.23 -21.83 -17.64
CA GLU A 228 -0.07 -21.61 -19.07
C GLU A 228 0.82 -22.47 -19.98
N ASN A 229 0.99 -23.73 -19.61
CA ASN A 229 1.71 -24.74 -20.39
C ASN A 229 1.16 -26.14 -20.11
N ALA A 230 1.36 -27.07 -21.05
CA ALA A 230 0.99 -28.47 -20.84
C ALA A 230 1.87 -29.13 -19.75
N LEU A 231 1.32 -30.19 -19.12
CA LEU A 231 1.97 -30.95 -18.06
C LEU A 231 2.09 -32.43 -18.45
N SER A 232 3.16 -33.08 -18.00
CA SER A 232 3.25 -34.54 -18.02
C SER A 232 2.28 -35.18 -17.03
N GLU A 233 2.04 -36.48 -17.18
CA GLU A 233 1.20 -37.25 -16.24
C GLU A 233 1.70 -37.16 -14.79
N VAL A 234 3.02 -37.12 -14.59
CA VAL A 234 3.64 -37.00 -13.25
C VAL A 234 3.37 -35.61 -12.67
N ALA A 235 3.65 -34.56 -13.44
CA ALA A 235 3.44 -33.19 -13.00
C ALA A 235 1.97 -32.92 -12.68
N LEU A 236 1.05 -33.34 -13.57
CA LEU A 236 -0.39 -33.24 -13.39
C LEU A 236 -0.89 -33.90 -12.10
N LYS A 237 -0.40 -35.12 -11.81
CA LYS A 237 -0.77 -35.84 -10.58
C LYS A 237 -0.36 -35.08 -9.31
N ASN A 238 0.75 -34.34 -9.37
CA ASN A 238 1.28 -33.59 -8.25
C ASN A 238 0.72 -32.17 -8.14
N THR A 239 0.16 -31.58 -9.20
CA THR A 239 -0.39 -30.21 -9.18
C THR A 239 -1.47 -29.99 -8.11
N PRO A 240 -2.53 -30.83 -7.97
CA PRO A 240 -3.50 -30.64 -6.88
C PRO A 240 -2.90 -30.82 -5.49
N LEU A 241 -1.87 -31.66 -5.35
CA LEU A 241 -1.17 -31.87 -4.07
C LEU A 241 -0.33 -30.64 -3.70
N PHE A 242 0.35 -30.04 -4.68
CA PHE A 242 1.04 -28.77 -4.53
C PHE A 242 0.08 -27.65 -4.12
N LEU A 243 -1.04 -27.51 -4.82
CA LEU A 243 -2.06 -26.50 -4.51
C LEU A 243 -2.58 -26.67 -3.09
N ARG A 244 -2.99 -27.89 -2.71
CA ARG A 244 -3.47 -28.18 -1.35
C ARG A 244 -2.42 -27.84 -0.30
N TYR A 245 -1.19 -28.30 -0.50
CA TYR A 245 -0.11 -28.05 0.45
C TYR A 245 0.18 -26.55 0.59
N LEU A 246 0.25 -25.81 -0.53
CA LEU A 246 0.43 -24.37 -0.50
C LEU A 246 -0.72 -23.67 0.25
N THR A 247 -1.98 -24.02 -0.05
CA THR A 247 -3.17 -23.47 0.63
C THR A 247 -3.13 -23.74 2.13
N ASP A 248 -2.84 -24.98 2.55
CA ASP A 248 -2.81 -25.36 3.96
C ASP A 248 -1.68 -24.62 4.71
N GLN A 249 -0.47 -24.56 4.13
CA GLN A 249 0.66 -23.86 4.74
C GLN A 249 0.48 -22.34 4.77
N MET A 250 -0.17 -21.75 3.76
CA MET A 250 -0.53 -20.34 3.75
C MET A 250 -1.50 -20.03 4.89
N HIS A 251 -2.60 -20.78 5.04
CA HIS A 251 -3.56 -20.56 6.13
C HIS A 251 -2.99 -20.80 7.53
N GLU A 252 -2.07 -21.75 7.69
CA GLU A 252 -1.40 -21.99 8.97
C GLU A 252 -0.64 -20.75 9.45
N ARG A 253 -0.06 -19.98 8.52
CA ARG A 253 0.81 -18.83 8.84
C ARG A 253 0.14 -17.48 8.66
N ILE A 254 -0.81 -17.38 7.74
CA ILE A 254 -1.58 -16.19 7.40
C ILE A 254 -3.05 -16.65 7.29
N PRO A 255 -3.82 -16.66 8.39
CA PRO A 255 -5.18 -17.22 8.41
C PRO A 255 -6.18 -16.61 7.42
N THR A 256 -5.90 -15.40 6.92
CA THR A 256 -6.71 -14.68 5.94
C THR A 256 -6.18 -14.81 4.51
N SER A 257 -5.20 -15.68 4.26
CA SER A 257 -4.59 -15.85 2.95
C SER A 257 -5.55 -16.40 1.91
N LEU A 258 -5.19 -16.23 0.63
CA LEU A 258 -5.92 -16.76 -0.51
C LEU A 258 -4.96 -17.39 -1.51
N VAL A 259 -5.25 -18.62 -1.92
CA VAL A 259 -4.60 -19.30 -3.05
C VAL A 259 -5.64 -19.56 -4.12
N MET A 260 -5.41 -19.03 -5.32
CA MET A 260 -6.35 -19.08 -6.43
C MET A 260 -5.77 -19.83 -7.61
N TRP A 261 -6.59 -20.60 -8.30
CA TRP A 261 -6.22 -21.31 -9.52
C TRP A 261 -6.81 -20.63 -10.74
N TYR A 262 -6.00 -20.40 -11.77
CA TYR A 262 -6.47 -19.93 -13.08
C TYR A 262 -6.86 -21.11 -13.99
N ASP A 263 -8.03 -21.01 -14.62
CA ASP A 263 -8.59 -21.97 -15.56
C ASP A 263 -7.67 -22.19 -16.76
N SER A 264 -6.79 -23.19 -16.67
CA SER A 264 -5.69 -23.39 -17.61
C SER A 264 -5.57 -24.86 -18.03
N VAL A 265 -4.80 -25.65 -17.29
CA VAL A 265 -4.67 -27.10 -17.54
C VAL A 265 -5.87 -27.87 -17.02
N ILE A 266 -6.18 -29.00 -17.69
CA ILE A 266 -7.30 -29.89 -17.34
C ILE A 266 -6.82 -31.26 -16.83
N GLU A 267 -7.74 -32.20 -16.59
CA GLU A 267 -7.51 -33.50 -15.94
C GLU A 267 -6.60 -34.47 -16.72
N ASP A 268 -6.25 -34.13 -17.96
CA ASP A 268 -5.28 -34.87 -18.80
C ASP A 268 -3.95 -34.13 -19.01
N GLY A 269 -3.77 -32.97 -18.37
CA GLY A 269 -2.55 -32.17 -18.43
C GLY A 269 -2.45 -31.25 -19.65
N GLN A 270 -3.44 -31.24 -20.55
CA GLN A 270 -3.46 -30.31 -21.67
C GLN A 270 -3.81 -28.89 -21.20
N LEU A 271 -3.12 -27.89 -21.77
CA LEU A 271 -3.50 -26.49 -21.63
C LEU A 271 -4.76 -26.22 -22.46
N LYS A 272 -5.92 -26.12 -21.80
CA LYS A 272 -7.21 -25.91 -22.45
C LYS A 272 -8.18 -25.19 -21.51
N TRP A 273 -8.25 -23.87 -21.66
CA TRP A 273 -9.20 -23.02 -20.93
C TRP A 273 -10.65 -23.46 -21.20
N GLN A 274 -11.39 -23.81 -20.14
CA GLN A 274 -12.78 -24.24 -20.25
C GLN A 274 -13.75 -23.05 -20.30
N ASN A 275 -13.33 -21.90 -19.79
CA ASN A 275 -14.13 -20.70 -19.53
C ASN A 275 -15.24 -20.93 -18.48
N GLU A 276 -15.14 -22.02 -17.73
CA GLU A 276 -16.08 -22.46 -16.71
C GLU A 276 -15.40 -23.45 -15.77
N LEU A 277 -15.93 -23.59 -14.56
CA LEU A 277 -15.56 -24.68 -13.65
C LEU A 277 -16.44 -25.88 -13.97
N ASN A 278 -15.84 -26.98 -14.43
CA ASN A 278 -16.53 -28.22 -14.79
C ASN A 278 -15.77 -29.46 -14.27
N GLU A 279 -16.14 -30.66 -14.70
CA GLU A 279 -15.51 -31.91 -14.22
C GLU A 279 -14.01 -31.96 -14.57
N SER A 280 -13.61 -31.33 -15.67
CA SER A 280 -12.26 -31.38 -16.21
C SER A 280 -11.23 -30.56 -15.43
N ASN A 281 -11.65 -29.53 -14.70
CA ASN A 281 -10.75 -28.67 -13.92
C ASN A 281 -11.10 -28.61 -12.42
N ARG A 282 -12.17 -29.31 -11.99
CA ARG A 282 -12.63 -29.32 -10.59
C ARG A 282 -11.56 -29.74 -9.59
N MET A 283 -10.69 -30.70 -9.96
CA MET A 283 -9.64 -31.20 -9.06
C MET A 283 -8.69 -30.11 -8.55
N PHE A 284 -8.48 -29.05 -9.34
CA PHE A 284 -7.65 -27.91 -8.94
C PHE A 284 -8.41 -26.95 -8.02
N PHE A 285 -9.68 -26.66 -8.35
CA PHE A 285 -10.54 -25.82 -7.51
C PHE A 285 -10.78 -26.41 -6.12
N ASP A 286 -10.99 -27.72 -6.04
CA ASP A 286 -11.18 -28.41 -4.76
C ASP A 286 -9.93 -28.26 -3.88
N ALA A 287 -8.74 -28.09 -4.47
CA ALA A 287 -7.45 -28.01 -3.79
C ALA A 287 -7.08 -26.62 -3.24
N CYS A 288 -7.76 -25.54 -3.64
CA CYS A 288 -7.41 -24.16 -3.27
C CYS A 288 -8.65 -23.32 -2.92
N ASP A 289 -8.48 -22.01 -2.68
CA ASP A 289 -9.51 -21.11 -2.14
C ASP A 289 -10.44 -20.53 -3.19
N GLY A 290 -9.96 -20.36 -4.42
CA GLY A 290 -10.76 -19.80 -5.49
C GLY A 290 -10.37 -20.28 -6.87
N PHE A 291 -11.30 -20.15 -7.81
CA PHE A 291 -11.13 -20.46 -9.22
C PHE A 291 -11.33 -19.20 -10.05
N PHE A 292 -10.39 -18.87 -10.91
CA PHE A 292 -10.47 -17.74 -11.84
C PHE A 292 -10.66 -18.31 -13.25
N THR A 293 -11.85 -18.14 -13.83
CA THR A 293 -12.14 -18.61 -15.20
C THR A 293 -11.36 -17.81 -16.25
N ASN A 294 -11.10 -18.43 -17.40
CA ASN A 294 -10.72 -17.68 -18.60
C ASN A 294 -11.85 -16.74 -19.07
N TYR A 295 -11.52 -15.82 -19.97
CA TYR A 295 -12.35 -14.67 -20.35
C TYR A 295 -13.40 -14.97 -21.45
N ASN A 296 -13.24 -16.03 -22.24
CA ASN A 296 -14.10 -16.31 -23.41
C ASN A 296 -15.36 -17.13 -23.06
N TRP A 297 -15.95 -16.89 -21.89
CA TRP A 297 -17.19 -17.53 -21.45
C TRP A 297 -18.42 -16.95 -22.17
N THR A 298 -19.51 -17.71 -22.19
CA THR A 298 -20.84 -17.26 -22.63
C THR A 298 -21.83 -17.32 -21.47
N GLU A 299 -22.98 -16.65 -21.60
CA GLU A 299 -24.05 -16.74 -20.58
C GLU A 299 -24.50 -18.20 -20.37
N GLN A 300 -24.42 -19.06 -21.40
CA GLN A 300 -24.73 -20.49 -21.26
C GLN A 300 -23.76 -21.22 -20.31
N ASN A 301 -22.48 -20.85 -20.32
CA ASN A 301 -21.52 -21.42 -19.37
C ASN A 301 -21.90 -21.08 -17.92
N LEU A 302 -22.34 -19.84 -17.68
CA LEU A 302 -22.77 -19.39 -16.35
C LEU A 302 -24.08 -20.05 -15.91
N ASP A 303 -25.05 -20.21 -16.82
CA ASP A 303 -26.29 -20.95 -16.57
C ASP A 303 -26.00 -22.42 -16.21
N TRP A 304 -25.09 -23.05 -16.95
CA TRP A 304 -24.67 -24.42 -16.69
C TRP A 304 -23.95 -24.55 -15.34
N MET A 305 -22.96 -23.70 -15.07
CA MET A 305 -22.22 -23.69 -13.80
C MET A 305 -23.15 -23.48 -12.60
N ARG A 306 -24.19 -22.67 -12.72
CA ARG A 306 -25.17 -22.46 -11.64
C ARG A 306 -25.84 -23.76 -11.20
N GLY A 307 -26.06 -24.69 -12.13
CA GLY A 307 -26.62 -26.01 -11.85
C GLY A 307 -25.59 -27.08 -11.50
N TYR A 308 -24.30 -26.82 -11.70
CA TYR A 308 -23.23 -27.77 -11.47
C TYR A 308 -23.03 -28.03 -9.98
N SER A 309 -23.04 -29.30 -9.55
CA SER A 309 -22.89 -29.65 -8.14
C SER A 309 -21.52 -29.26 -7.57
N GLY A 310 -20.49 -29.14 -8.42
CA GLY A 310 -19.13 -28.76 -8.02
C GLY A 310 -19.00 -27.33 -7.46
N VAL A 311 -19.95 -26.43 -7.73
CA VAL A 311 -19.94 -25.06 -7.17
C VAL A 311 -20.76 -24.92 -5.88
N GLN A 312 -21.54 -25.92 -5.51
CA GLN A 312 -22.48 -25.79 -4.39
C GLN A 312 -21.73 -25.51 -3.08
N GLY A 313 -22.13 -24.42 -2.39
CA GLY A 313 -21.48 -23.96 -1.17
C GLY A 313 -20.20 -23.13 -1.38
N ARG A 314 -19.67 -23.07 -2.61
CA ARG A 314 -18.44 -22.32 -2.97
C ARG A 314 -18.63 -21.40 -4.18
N GLN A 315 -19.86 -21.02 -4.48
CA GLN A 315 -20.17 -20.20 -5.65
C GLN A 315 -19.44 -18.83 -5.63
N ALA A 316 -19.30 -18.23 -4.44
CA ALA A 316 -18.55 -16.98 -4.23
C ALA A 316 -17.04 -17.12 -4.49
N ASP A 317 -16.53 -18.35 -4.53
CA ASP A 317 -15.11 -18.66 -4.76
C ASP A 317 -14.81 -18.86 -6.26
N VAL A 318 -15.82 -18.80 -7.14
CA VAL A 318 -15.66 -18.84 -8.59
C VAL A 318 -15.74 -17.43 -9.16
N PHE A 319 -14.60 -16.94 -9.66
CA PHE A 319 -14.41 -15.62 -10.22
C PHE A 319 -14.45 -15.70 -11.74
N ILE A 320 -15.51 -15.18 -12.33
CA ILE A 320 -15.67 -15.13 -13.77
C ILE A 320 -14.77 -14.03 -14.34
N GLY A 321 -13.85 -14.41 -15.22
CA GLY A 321 -12.84 -13.52 -15.79
C GLY A 321 -13.43 -12.48 -16.75
N VAL A 322 -13.00 -11.22 -16.61
CA VAL A 322 -13.39 -10.11 -17.49
C VAL A 322 -12.14 -9.42 -18.00
N ASP A 323 -11.79 -9.65 -19.27
CA ASP A 323 -10.65 -8.96 -19.89
C ASP A 323 -11.02 -7.54 -20.30
N VAL A 324 -10.48 -6.55 -19.60
CA VAL A 324 -10.77 -5.12 -19.86
C VAL A 324 -10.18 -4.67 -21.21
N PHE A 325 -9.13 -5.31 -21.72
CA PHE A 325 -8.62 -5.02 -23.07
C PHE A 325 -9.54 -5.53 -24.19
N ALA A 326 -10.54 -6.35 -23.84
CA ALA A 326 -11.45 -6.98 -24.79
C ALA A 326 -10.76 -7.86 -25.84
N ARG A 327 -9.73 -8.64 -25.44
CA ARG A 327 -9.00 -9.53 -26.36
C ARG A 327 -9.79 -10.83 -26.54
N GLY A 328 -10.07 -11.18 -27.80
CA GLY A 328 -10.78 -12.42 -28.13
C GLY A 328 -12.29 -12.22 -28.27
N LYS A 329 -13.08 -13.24 -27.87
CA LYS A 329 -14.54 -13.25 -28.00
C LYS A 329 -15.17 -13.10 -26.62
N VAL A 330 -14.91 -11.95 -25.99
CA VAL A 330 -15.38 -11.66 -24.64
C VAL A 330 -16.67 -10.85 -24.65
N VAL A 331 -17.36 -10.82 -23.50
CA VAL A 331 -18.53 -9.97 -23.29
C VAL A 331 -18.07 -8.57 -22.89
N GLY A 332 -18.20 -7.59 -23.79
CA GLY A 332 -17.83 -6.19 -23.50
C GLY A 332 -16.31 -5.99 -23.35
N GLY A 333 -15.91 -5.36 -22.25
CA GLY A 333 -14.54 -4.86 -22.02
C GLY A 333 -14.45 -3.35 -22.27
N MET A 334 -13.29 -2.73 -22.07
CA MET A 334 -13.11 -1.28 -22.19
C MET A 334 -14.18 -0.51 -21.37
N PHE A 335 -14.76 0.56 -21.92
CA PHE A 335 -15.92 1.26 -21.34
C PHE A 335 -17.28 0.54 -21.55
N GLU A 336 -17.26 -0.76 -21.84
CA GLU A 336 -18.43 -1.64 -21.84
C GLU A 336 -18.26 -2.82 -20.86
N THR A 337 -17.26 -2.76 -19.97
CA THR A 337 -16.96 -3.77 -18.94
C THR A 337 -18.16 -4.04 -18.01
N ASN A 338 -19.06 -3.07 -17.83
CA ASN A 338 -20.30 -3.24 -17.08
C ASN A 338 -21.21 -4.33 -17.65
N LYS A 339 -21.20 -4.56 -18.97
CA LYS A 339 -22.00 -5.63 -19.60
C LYS A 339 -21.61 -7.02 -19.09
N ALA A 340 -20.31 -7.26 -18.90
CA ALA A 340 -19.83 -8.51 -18.32
C ALA A 340 -20.29 -8.64 -16.86
N LEU A 341 -20.06 -7.60 -16.04
CA LEU A 341 -20.44 -7.62 -14.64
C LEU A 341 -21.94 -7.83 -14.45
N GLU A 342 -22.78 -7.21 -15.27
CA GLU A 342 -24.23 -7.40 -15.25
C GLU A 342 -24.62 -8.87 -15.35
N ILE A 343 -24.08 -9.58 -16.35
CA ILE A 343 -24.39 -10.99 -16.58
C ILE A 343 -23.84 -11.85 -15.44
N ILE A 344 -22.60 -11.59 -15.00
CA ILE A 344 -21.96 -12.34 -13.90
C ILE A 344 -22.77 -12.21 -12.62
N ARG A 345 -23.16 -10.98 -12.24
CA ARG A 345 -23.93 -10.71 -11.02
C ARG A 345 -25.35 -11.24 -11.11
N LYS A 346 -25.99 -11.21 -12.27
CA LYS A 346 -27.30 -11.87 -12.52
C LYS A 346 -27.25 -13.37 -12.20
N HIS A 347 -26.08 -14.00 -12.33
CA HIS A 347 -25.87 -15.42 -12.03
C HIS A 347 -25.32 -15.68 -10.62
N ASN A 348 -25.16 -14.65 -9.78
CA ASN A 348 -24.61 -14.70 -8.43
C ASN A 348 -23.17 -15.27 -8.35
N PHE A 349 -22.35 -15.01 -9.36
CA PHE A 349 -20.92 -15.37 -9.32
C PHE A 349 -20.05 -14.18 -8.90
N SER A 350 -18.85 -14.49 -8.43
CA SER A 350 -17.77 -13.50 -8.27
C SER A 350 -17.20 -13.10 -9.63
N ALA A 351 -16.54 -11.95 -9.71
CA ALA A 351 -15.95 -11.43 -10.94
C ALA A 351 -14.46 -11.17 -10.73
N ALA A 352 -13.64 -11.50 -11.74
CA ALA A 352 -12.23 -11.12 -11.80
C ALA A 352 -12.02 -10.13 -12.95
N ILE A 353 -11.85 -8.85 -12.63
CA ILE A 353 -11.54 -7.79 -13.59
C ILE A 353 -10.05 -7.88 -13.91
N PHE A 354 -9.73 -8.36 -15.11
CA PHE A 354 -8.37 -8.55 -15.59
C PHE A 354 -7.91 -7.38 -16.45
N ALA A 355 -6.68 -6.94 -16.21
CA ALA A 355 -5.99 -5.92 -16.98
C ALA A 355 -6.72 -4.55 -17.08
N PRO A 356 -7.28 -3.99 -15.97
CA PRO A 356 -7.73 -2.61 -15.97
C PRO A 356 -6.60 -1.59 -16.19
N GLY A 357 -5.33 -2.03 -16.26
CA GLY A 357 -4.21 -1.28 -16.83
C GLY A 357 -4.56 -0.63 -18.18
N TRP A 358 -5.47 -1.23 -18.96
CA TRP A 358 -6.06 -0.64 -20.17
C TRP A 358 -6.47 0.84 -20.02
N VAL A 359 -7.08 1.22 -18.89
CA VAL A 359 -7.57 2.59 -18.62
C VAL A 359 -6.43 3.62 -18.62
N TYR A 360 -5.21 3.17 -18.36
CA TYR A 360 -3.98 3.96 -18.40
C TYR A 360 -3.24 3.78 -19.72
N GLU A 361 -3.01 2.53 -20.13
CA GLU A 361 -2.13 2.18 -21.25
C GLU A 361 -2.61 2.74 -22.59
N THR A 362 -3.92 2.72 -22.81
CA THR A 362 -4.52 3.15 -24.08
C THR A 362 -4.69 4.66 -24.21
N GLN A 363 -4.30 5.43 -23.18
CA GLN A 363 -4.38 6.88 -23.21
C GLN A 363 -3.09 7.47 -23.78
N ASP A 364 -3.21 8.30 -24.82
CA ASP A 364 -2.09 9.09 -25.33
C ASP A 364 -1.60 10.09 -24.28
N ASP A 365 -2.55 10.70 -23.56
CA ASP A 365 -2.30 11.67 -22.51
C ASP A 365 -2.55 11.04 -21.13
N LYS A 366 -1.47 10.60 -20.47
CA LYS A 366 -1.52 9.97 -19.14
C LYS A 366 -2.10 10.89 -18.07
N THR A 367 -2.11 12.21 -18.26
CA THR A 367 -2.69 13.16 -17.28
C THR A 367 -4.21 13.02 -17.16
N LYS A 368 -4.88 12.40 -18.15
CA LYS A 368 -6.31 12.08 -18.13
C LYS A 368 -6.64 10.81 -17.36
N PHE A 369 -5.64 10.02 -16.94
CA PHE A 369 -5.87 8.74 -16.28
C PHE A 369 -6.82 8.86 -15.09
N ARG A 370 -6.64 9.86 -14.22
CA ARG A 370 -7.51 10.11 -13.06
C ARG A 370 -8.99 10.19 -13.46
N GLN A 371 -9.31 10.97 -14.50
CA GLN A 371 -10.68 11.17 -14.97
C GLN A 371 -11.24 9.89 -15.61
N ASN A 372 -10.41 9.18 -16.37
CA ASN A 372 -10.82 7.93 -17.00
C ASN A 372 -11.00 6.78 -16.00
N GLN A 373 -10.19 6.75 -14.94
CA GLN A 373 -10.34 5.84 -13.82
C GLN A 373 -11.68 6.11 -13.11
N ASP A 374 -11.95 7.36 -12.73
CA ASP A 374 -13.24 7.73 -12.11
C ASP A 374 -14.42 7.32 -12.99
N LYS A 375 -14.33 7.57 -14.30
CA LYS A 375 -15.36 7.16 -15.29
C LYS A 375 -15.51 5.65 -15.37
N PHE A 376 -14.40 4.90 -15.40
CA PHE A 376 -14.41 3.45 -15.50
C PHE A 376 -15.07 2.83 -14.26
N TRP A 377 -14.71 3.26 -13.05
CA TRP A 377 -15.30 2.70 -11.83
C TRP A 377 -16.74 3.15 -11.60
N ALA A 378 -17.10 4.38 -11.98
CA ALA A 378 -18.49 4.84 -11.95
C ALA A 378 -19.39 4.04 -12.90
N LEU A 379 -18.87 3.63 -14.07
CA LEU A 379 -19.61 2.76 -15.00
C LEU A 379 -19.94 1.39 -14.38
N LEU A 380 -19.09 0.89 -13.48
CA LEU A 380 -19.23 -0.43 -12.88
C LEU A 380 -20.00 -0.42 -11.55
N SER A 381 -20.23 0.75 -10.95
CA SER A 381 -20.66 0.88 -9.55
C SER A 381 -21.94 0.13 -9.19
N ASP A 382 -22.88 0.01 -10.13
CA ASP A 382 -24.16 -0.66 -9.90
C ASP A 382 -24.03 -2.18 -9.69
N TYR A 383 -22.88 -2.76 -10.07
CA TYR A 383 -22.58 -4.18 -9.99
C TYR A 383 -21.47 -4.52 -8.97
N LEU A 384 -21.01 -3.51 -8.23
CA LEU A 384 -19.94 -3.63 -7.23
C LEU A 384 -20.51 -3.50 -5.82
N TYR A 385 -20.11 -4.41 -4.94
CA TYR A 385 -20.46 -4.33 -3.53
C TYR A 385 -19.46 -3.43 -2.81
N ILE A 386 -19.97 -2.47 -2.04
CA ILE A 386 -19.14 -1.59 -1.23
C ILE A 386 -18.91 -2.27 0.13
N HIS A 387 -17.68 -2.71 0.39
CA HIS A 387 -17.31 -3.17 1.73
C HIS A 387 -16.99 -1.99 2.66
N ARG A 388 -17.04 -2.24 3.96
CA ARG A 388 -16.77 -1.23 4.99
C ARG A 388 -15.49 -1.60 5.73
N PRO A 389 -14.39 -0.84 5.61
CA PRO A 389 -13.23 -1.09 6.46
C PRO A 389 -13.60 -0.84 7.93
N VAL A 390 -13.13 -1.71 8.81
CA VAL A 390 -13.17 -1.54 10.26
C VAL A 390 -12.00 -0.65 10.64
N SER A 391 -12.29 0.52 11.20
CA SER A 391 -11.29 1.49 11.60
C SER A 391 -11.26 1.65 13.11
N THR A 392 -10.08 1.56 13.70
CA THR A 392 -9.83 1.92 15.09
C THR A 392 -9.57 3.42 15.20
N LEU A 393 -9.94 4.02 16.32
CA LEU A 393 -9.59 5.42 16.56
C LEU A 393 -8.07 5.58 16.80
N PRO A 394 -7.44 6.65 16.29
CA PRO A 394 -8.06 7.71 15.49
C PRO A 394 -8.41 7.28 14.04
N PHE A 395 -9.61 7.64 13.59
CA PHE A 395 -9.92 7.61 12.16
C PHE A 395 -9.57 8.95 11.55
N ILE A 396 -8.74 8.95 10.50
CA ILE A 396 -8.20 10.16 9.88
C ILE A 396 -8.14 9.93 8.37
N SER A 397 -8.65 10.90 7.61
CA SER A 397 -8.39 10.99 6.18
C SER A 397 -8.31 12.44 5.72
N SER A 398 -7.21 12.76 5.07
CA SER A 398 -6.94 13.96 4.28
C SER A 398 -7.27 13.77 2.80
N PHE A 399 -7.79 12.60 2.43
CA PHE A 399 -8.06 12.22 1.04
C PHE A 399 -6.80 12.16 0.16
N CYS A 400 -5.61 12.16 0.76
CA CYS A 400 -4.35 12.00 0.07
C CYS A 400 -4.35 10.67 -0.72
N GLN A 401 -4.18 10.76 -2.03
CA GLN A 401 -4.18 9.59 -2.92
C GLN A 401 -2.80 8.92 -3.08
N GLY A 402 -1.79 9.44 -2.39
CA GLY A 402 -0.41 8.98 -2.50
C GLY A 402 0.33 9.54 -3.72
N PHE A 403 -0.19 10.59 -4.36
CA PHE A 403 0.50 11.29 -5.44
C PHE A 403 -0.02 12.72 -5.61
N GLY A 404 0.75 13.55 -6.30
CA GLY A 404 0.34 14.90 -6.67
C GLY A 404 1.46 15.70 -7.33
N LYS A 405 1.14 16.87 -7.89
CA LYS A 405 2.13 17.82 -8.44
C LYS A 405 2.83 18.65 -7.36
N THR A 406 2.21 18.70 -6.19
CA THR A 406 2.64 19.45 -5.01
C THR A 406 2.38 18.58 -3.79
N VAL A 407 3.25 18.69 -2.77
CA VAL A 407 2.94 18.17 -1.44
C VAL A 407 2.48 19.31 -0.56
N TYR A 408 1.30 19.15 0.03
CA TYR A 408 0.67 20.08 0.95
C TYR A 408 0.92 19.64 2.39
N TRP A 409 1.17 20.62 3.26
CA TRP A 409 1.23 20.43 4.70
C TRP A 409 0.49 21.58 5.37
N ARG A 410 -0.63 21.27 6.04
CA ARG A 410 -1.50 22.27 6.69
C ARG A 410 -1.93 23.39 5.74
N GLY A 411 -2.32 23.02 4.52
CA GLY A 411 -2.76 23.95 3.45
C GLY A 411 -1.62 24.64 2.71
N GLN A 412 -0.36 24.53 3.17
CA GLN A 412 0.79 25.20 2.58
C GLN A 412 1.55 24.28 1.62
N HIS A 413 2.14 24.86 0.57
CA HIS A 413 3.03 24.15 -0.35
C HIS A 413 4.37 23.84 0.34
N GLU A 414 4.65 22.58 0.63
CA GLU A 414 5.95 22.18 1.18
C GLU A 414 6.97 21.92 0.06
N THR A 415 6.56 21.22 -1.00
CA THR A 415 7.40 20.97 -2.18
C THR A 415 6.59 21.10 -3.46
N LYS A 416 7.12 21.87 -4.43
CA LYS A 416 6.55 22.05 -5.78
C LYS A 416 7.17 21.08 -6.79
N ARG A 417 7.12 19.78 -6.48
CA ARG A 417 7.58 18.72 -7.37
C ARG A 417 6.54 17.61 -7.39
N SER A 418 6.37 17.00 -8.56
CA SER A 418 5.55 15.80 -8.69
C SER A 418 6.09 14.70 -7.79
N TRP A 419 5.19 13.92 -7.19
CA TRP A 419 5.54 12.86 -6.26
C TRP A 419 4.52 11.74 -6.33
N PHE A 420 4.98 10.52 -6.07
CA PHE A 420 4.19 9.29 -6.02
C PHE A 420 4.75 8.37 -4.93
N ASN A 421 3.92 7.99 -3.97
CA ASN A 421 4.17 6.94 -3.00
C ASN A 421 2.82 6.44 -2.47
N LEU A 422 2.39 5.25 -2.90
CA LEU A 422 1.09 4.70 -2.47
C LEU A 422 1.04 4.37 -0.96
N THR A 423 2.18 4.20 -0.28
CA THR A 423 2.16 4.10 1.19
C THR A 423 1.64 5.39 1.84
N ALA A 424 1.76 6.54 1.16
CA ALA A 424 1.20 7.81 1.62
C ALA A 424 -0.31 7.95 1.39
N GLN A 425 -0.93 7.00 0.68
CA GLN A 425 -2.36 7.01 0.45
C GLN A 425 -3.10 6.81 1.79
N GLU A 426 -4.05 7.68 2.07
CA GLU A 426 -4.95 7.57 3.21
C GLU A 426 -6.29 6.95 2.78
N VAL A 427 -7.20 6.68 3.72
CA VAL A 427 -8.50 6.05 3.40
C VAL A 427 -9.29 6.93 2.42
N GLN A 428 -9.65 6.36 1.27
CA GLN A 428 -10.30 7.07 0.18
C GLN A 428 -11.83 7.20 0.37
N PRO A 429 -12.43 8.32 -0.09
CA PRO A 429 -13.86 8.56 0.01
C PRO A 429 -14.63 7.85 -1.12
N LEU A 430 -15.97 7.92 -1.07
CA LEU A 430 -16.82 7.54 -2.18
C LEU A 430 -16.78 8.60 -3.28
N TYR A 431 -16.53 8.17 -4.52
CA TYR A 431 -16.53 9.00 -5.73
C TYR A 431 -17.78 8.71 -6.54
N TYR A 432 -18.69 9.67 -6.68
CA TYR A 432 -19.95 9.47 -7.38
C TYR A 432 -20.56 10.79 -7.87
N HIS A 433 -21.55 10.67 -8.76
CA HIS A 433 -22.46 11.73 -9.18
C HIS A 433 -23.88 11.31 -8.81
N LEU A 434 -24.63 12.21 -8.18
CA LEU A 434 -26.00 11.98 -7.73
C LEU A 434 -26.89 13.12 -8.23
N ASP A 435 -27.90 12.79 -9.02
CA ASP A 435 -28.97 13.73 -9.35
C ASP A 435 -29.94 13.83 -8.16
N ILE A 436 -30.29 15.06 -7.81
CA ILE A 436 -31.16 15.41 -6.69
C ILE A 436 -32.47 15.96 -7.26
N GLU A 437 -33.56 15.83 -6.51
CA GLU A 437 -34.86 16.38 -6.91
C GLU A 437 -34.78 17.87 -7.29
N GLY A 438 -35.63 18.28 -8.23
CA GLY A 438 -35.71 19.69 -8.67
C GLY A 438 -34.54 20.16 -9.52
N GLN A 439 -33.89 19.27 -10.28
CA GLN A 439 -32.70 19.55 -11.10
C GLN A 439 -31.44 19.87 -10.28
N GLY A 440 -31.46 19.64 -8.97
CA GLY A 440 -30.25 19.67 -8.16
C GLY A 440 -29.32 18.50 -8.50
N TRP A 441 -28.06 18.61 -8.14
CA TRP A 441 -27.11 17.50 -8.27
C TRP A 441 -25.93 17.71 -7.32
N LEU A 442 -25.26 16.60 -6.99
CA LEU A 442 -24.05 16.55 -6.18
C LEU A 442 -23.04 15.64 -6.85
N ARG A 443 -21.77 16.02 -6.81
CA ARG A 443 -20.66 15.21 -7.27
C ARG A 443 -19.50 15.26 -6.29
N THR A 444 -18.83 14.11 -6.13
CA THR A 444 -17.66 13.96 -5.28
C THR A 444 -16.46 13.53 -6.13
N ARG A 445 -15.36 14.29 -6.08
CA ARG A 445 -14.12 14.02 -6.84
C ARG A 445 -12.90 14.50 -6.07
N GLY A 446 -11.76 13.84 -6.21
CA GLY A 446 -10.54 14.37 -5.59
C GLY A 446 -9.99 15.59 -6.35
N CYS A 447 -9.40 16.53 -5.62
CA CYS A 447 -8.88 17.80 -6.08
C CYS A 447 -7.39 17.93 -5.74
N PRO A 448 -6.48 17.87 -6.74
CA PRO A 448 -5.04 17.98 -6.51
C PRO A 448 -4.53 19.43 -6.42
N ASP A 449 -5.37 20.43 -6.71
CA ASP A 449 -4.94 21.83 -6.87
C ASP A 449 -4.85 22.61 -5.54
N ASP A 450 -5.61 22.20 -4.52
CA ASP A 450 -5.63 22.81 -3.18
C ASP A 450 -5.96 21.71 -2.17
N ALA A 451 -4.98 21.29 -1.37
CA ALA A 451 -5.12 20.23 -0.38
C ALA A 451 -4.62 20.65 1.00
N TRP A 452 -5.13 20.01 2.04
CA TRP A 452 -4.69 20.28 3.40
C TRP A 452 -3.39 19.53 3.72
N ASN A 453 -3.38 18.21 3.54
CA ASN A 453 -2.23 17.35 3.75
C ASN A 453 -2.06 16.40 2.56
N GLY A 454 -0.82 16.13 2.16
CA GLY A 454 -0.53 15.21 1.06
C GLY A 454 -0.74 15.84 -0.31
N GLY A 455 -1.43 15.17 -1.23
CA GLY A 455 -1.46 15.55 -2.65
C GLY A 455 -2.84 15.78 -3.23
N CYS A 456 -3.90 15.60 -2.42
CA CYS A 456 -5.27 15.68 -2.87
C CYS A 456 -6.19 16.02 -1.70
N SER A 457 -7.21 16.86 -1.93
CA SER A 457 -8.39 17.01 -1.07
C SER A 457 -9.62 16.41 -1.74
N LEU A 458 -10.75 16.36 -1.04
CA LEU A 458 -12.03 16.01 -1.65
C LEU A 458 -12.79 17.27 -2.09
N LEU A 459 -13.21 17.34 -3.34
CA LEU A 459 -14.11 18.38 -3.84
C LEU A 459 -15.55 17.83 -3.90
N LEU A 460 -16.44 18.55 -3.23
CA LEU A 460 -17.88 18.40 -3.32
C LEU A 460 -18.41 19.57 -4.16
N ASP A 461 -18.99 19.29 -5.33
CA ASP A 461 -19.57 20.32 -6.19
C ASP A 461 -20.96 19.95 -6.67
N GLY A 462 -21.78 20.95 -6.96
CA GLY A 462 -23.17 20.69 -7.32
C GLY A 462 -24.05 21.92 -7.41
N LEU A 463 -25.35 21.66 -7.51
CA LEU A 463 -26.42 22.66 -7.56
C LEU A 463 -27.47 22.34 -6.50
N ILE A 464 -27.71 23.28 -5.58
CA ILE A 464 -28.86 23.26 -4.68
C ILE A 464 -30.01 23.96 -5.41
N SER A 465 -31.04 23.21 -5.77
CA SER A 465 -32.24 23.76 -6.41
C SER A 465 -32.97 24.76 -5.53
N VAL A 466 -33.64 25.74 -6.14
CA VAL A 466 -34.57 26.67 -5.48
C VAL A 466 -35.63 25.91 -4.67
N SER A 467 -36.12 24.77 -5.17
CA SER A 467 -37.14 23.95 -4.50
C SER A 467 -36.60 23.11 -3.34
N ALA A 468 -35.28 22.99 -3.18
CA ALA A 468 -34.68 22.19 -2.12
C ALA A 468 -34.90 22.84 -0.74
N THR A 469 -35.64 22.15 0.12
CA THR A 469 -35.94 22.57 1.51
C THR A 469 -34.99 21.97 2.53
N SER A 470 -34.29 20.89 2.18
CA SER A 470 -33.34 20.18 3.05
C SER A 470 -31.89 20.38 2.59
N PRO A 471 -30.92 20.30 3.51
CA PRO A 471 -29.49 20.31 3.15
C PRO A 471 -29.15 19.15 2.22
N VAL A 472 -28.23 19.38 1.28
CA VAL A 472 -27.64 18.31 0.46
C VAL A 472 -26.68 17.52 1.34
N CYS A 473 -26.86 16.20 1.41
CA CYS A 473 -26.04 15.33 2.24
C CYS A 473 -25.11 14.49 1.36
N ALA A 474 -23.80 14.78 1.41
CA ALA A 474 -22.78 14.03 0.69
C ALA A 474 -22.23 12.91 1.57
N LYS A 475 -22.45 11.65 1.20
CA LYS A 475 -21.89 10.49 1.90
C LYS A 475 -20.42 10.35 1.53
N ILE A 476 -19.53 10.61 2.49
CA ILE A 476 -18.08 10.62 2.25
C ILE A 476 -17.49 9.24 2.49
N PHE A 477 -17.82 8.63 3.62
CA PHE A 477 -17.29 7.33 4.01
C PHE A 477 -18.41 6.36 4.40
N SER A 478 -18.17 5.08 4.12
CA SER A 478 -18.92 3.93 4.62
C SER A 478 -17.91 3.04 5.35
N LEU A 479 -17.91 3.08 6.68
CA LEU A 479 -16.90 2.42 7.51
C LEU A 479 -17.54 1.81 8.77
N HIS A 480 -16.79 1.02 9.52
CA HIS A 480 -17.19 0.63 10.88
C HIS A 480 -16.15 1.16 11.86
N ALA A 481 -16.49 2.16 12.67
CA ALA A 481 -15.59 2.66 13.72
C ALA A 481 -16.31 2.68 15.07
N PRO A 482 -15.93 1.79 16.01
CA PRO A 482 -16.44 1.84 17.38
C PRO A 482 -16.16 3.19 18.03
N LEU A 483 -17.18 3.79 18.65
CA LEU A 483 -17.11 5.11 19.26
C LEU A 483 -16.88 4.99 20.78
N PRO A 484 -15.92 5.76 21.35
CA PRO A 484 -15.79 5.92 22.78
C PRO A 484 -16.96 6.76 23.32
N SER A 485 -17.12 6.80 24.65
CA SER A 485 -18.15 7.59 25.32
C SER A 485 -18.15 9.06 24.90
N LYS A 486 -16.96 9.62 24.61
CA LYS A 486 -16.78 11.00 24.18
C LYS A 486 -15.81 11.07 22.99
N SER A 487 -16.35 11.41 21.83
CA SER A 487 -15.58 11.57 20.60
C SER A 487 -15.43 13.04 20.23
N LEU A 488 -14.26 13.41 19.72
CA LEU A 488 -14.00 14.70 19.07
C LEU A 488 -13.90 14.48 17.57
N VAL A 489 -14.65 15.28 16.82
CA VAL A 489 -14.64 15.27 15.35
C VAL A 489 -14.05 16.60 14.87
N SER A 490 -13.02 16.54 14.02
CA SER A 490 -12.44 17.71 13.36
C SER A 490 -12.72 17.64 11.87
N LEU A 491 -13.25 18.73 11.32
CA LEU A 491 -13.51 18.91 9.89
C LEU A 491 -12.72 20.12 9.39
N ILE A 492 -11.89 19.91 8.38
CA ILE A 492 -11.13 20.97 7.71
C ILE A 492 -11.66 21.13 6.29
N TYR A 493 -12.16 22.31 5.96
CA TYR A 493 -12.88 22.53 4.70
C TYR A 493 -12.82 23.98 4.20
N LYS A 494 -13.13 24.19 2.92
CA LYS A 494 -13.10 25.49 2.24
C LYS A 494 -14.33 25.60 1.32
N PRO A 495 -15.44 26.18 1.80
CA PRO A 495 -16.68 26.30 1.04
C PRO A 495 -16.69 27.54 0.14
N SER A 496 -17.50 27.52 -0.93
CA SER A 496 -17.84 28.71 -1.69
C SER A 496 -18.69 29.68 -0.86
N ALA A 497 -18.68 30.96 -1.23
CA ALA A 497 -19.48 31.97 -0.56
C ALA A 497 -20.97 31.60 -0.52
N GLY A 498 -21.65 31.90 0.59
CA GLY A 498 -23.07 31.60 0.77
C GLY A 498 -23.39 30.14 1.12
N ILE A 499 -22.40 29.30 1.39
CA ILE A 499 -22.58 27.89 1.78
C ILE A 499 -22.20 27.66 3.24
N ILE A 500 -23.06 26.96 3.96
CA ILE A 500 -22.83 26.45 5.31
C ILE A 500 -22.54 24.95 5.18
N VAL A 501 -21.54 24.49 5.93
CA VAL A 501 -21.11 23.10 5.95
C VAL A 501 -21.20 22.58 7.38
N SER A 502 -21.75 21.39 7.54
CA SER A 502 -21.80 20.66 8.81
C SER A 502 -21.64 19.16 8.57
N LEU A 503 -21.54 18.38 9.65
CA LEU A 503 -21.44 16.93 9.57
C LEU A 503 -22.77 16.25 9.91
N GLU A 504 -22.97 15.09 9.31
CA GLU A 504 -23.96 14.11 9.74
C GLU A 504 -23.29 12.74 9.87
N LEU A 505 -23.51 12.11 11.01
CA LEU A 505 -22.94 10.83 11.37
C LEU A 505 -24.09 9.85 11.53
N LYS A 506 -24.02 8.73 10.81
CA LYS A 506 -24.95 7.63 11.01
C LYS A 506 -24.30 6.56 11.86
N THR A 507 -24.95 6.19 12.95
CA THR A 507 -24.42 5.26 13.95
C THR A 507 -25.35 4.08 14.14
N THR A 508 -24.82 2.99 14.67
CA THR A 508 -25.60 1.83 15.11
C THR A 508 -25.10 1.35 16.46
N ASP A 509 -25.89 0.56 17.17
CA ASP A 509 -25.46 -0.08 18.41
C ASP A 509 -24.30 -1.07 18.10
N ALA A 510 -23.19 -0.96 18.82
CA ALA A 510 -22.03 -1.81 18.61
C ALA A 510 -22.27 -3.28 19.03
N SER A 511 -23.30 -3.54 19.85
CA SER A 511 -23.67 -4.87 20.34
C SER A 511 -24.65 -5.60 19.43
N LEU A 512 -25.35 -4.90 18.54
CA LEU A 512 -26.28 -5.48 17.58
C LEU A 512 -25.56 -5.72 16.25
N GLY A 513 -25.61 -6.97 15.78
CA GLY A 513 -25.13 -7.33 14.44
C GLY A 513 -25.82 -6.53 13.33
N ALA A 514 -25.17 -6.47 12.16
CA ALA A 514 -25.41 -5.53 11.06
C ALA A 514 -26.89 -5.14 10.77
N ASP A 515 -27.06 -3.83 10.53
CA ASP A 515 -28.16 -3.13 9.84
C ASP A 515 -29.54 -2.98 10.53
N MET A 516 -29.74 -3.42 11.78
CA MET A 516 -31.10 -3.40 12.35
C MET A 516 -31.55 -2.11 13.07
N ASP A 517 -30.71 -1.08 13.25
CA ASP A 517 -31.16 0.27 13.68
C ASP A 517 -30.03 1.29 13.39
N ILE A 518 -30.15 2.06 12.30
CA ILE A 518 -29.21 3.14 11.96
C ILE A 518 -29.80 4.48 12.39
N THR A 519 -29.14 5.17 13.32
CA THR A 519 -29.55 6.49 13.80
C THR A 519 -28.69 7.58 13.17
N SER A 520 -29.33 8.59 12.57
CA SER A 520 -28.66 9.76 12.02
C SER A 520 -28.55 10.88 13.06
N MET A 521 -27.37 11.48 13.20
CA MET A 521 -27.15 12.56 14.15
C MET A 521 -26.16 13.60 13.64
N SER A 522 -26.31 14.83 14.10
CA SER A 522 -25.36 15.91 13.85
C SER A 522 -24.55 16.15 15.11
N PRO A 523 -23.20 16.08 15.07
CA PRO A 523 -22.39 16.37 16.24
C PRO A 523 -22.51 17.85 16.64
N GLU A 524 -22.36 18.13 17.93
CA GLU A 524 -22.46 19.49 18.47
C GLU A 524 -21.19 20.28 18.11
N VAL A 525 -21.34 21.35 17.34
CA VAL A 525 -20.20 22.21 16.98
C VAL A 525 -19.73 22.97 18.22
N LEU A 526 -18.43 22.89 18.51
CA LEU A 526 -17.83 23.50 19.68
C LEU A 526 -17.32 24.91 19.34
N ASP A 527 -17.54 25.85 20.26
CA ASP A 527 -16.99 27.20 20.17
C ASP A 527 -15.46 27.21 20.36
N GLU A 528 -14.78 28.22 19.81
CA GLU A 528 -13.33 28.40 19.94
C GLU A 528 -12.84 28.43 21.40
N GLY A 529 -13.67 28.94 22.32
CA GLY A 529 -13.37 28.99 23.76
C GLY A 529 -13.48 27.64 24.48
N HIS A 530 -14.01 26.60 23.85
CA HIS A 530 -14.24 25.31 24.49
C HIS A 530 -12.92 24.61 24.84
N HIS A 531 -12.85 23.97 26.01
CA HIS A 531 -11.61 23.39 26.55
C HIS A 531 -10.96 22.36 25.60
N LEU A 532 -11.76 21.50 24.96
CA LEU A 532 -11.25 20.51 23.99
C LEU A 532 -10.65 21.17 22.75
N VAL A 533 -11.28 22.24 22.25
CA VAL A 533 -10.81 22.98 21.06
C VAL A 533 -9.50 23.68 21.38
N ASN A 534 -9.42 24.35 22.54
CA ASN A 534 -8.19 24.98 23.02
C ASN A 534 -7.04 23.98 23.20
N GLN A 535 -7.33 22.81 23.77
CA GLN A 535 -6.34 21.76 23.94
C GLN A 535 -5.87 21.20 22.58
N PHE A 536 -6.81 20.89 21.69
CA PHE A 536 -6.51 20.40 20.34
C PHE A 536 -5.66 21.39 19.55
N SER A 537 -6.07 22.67 19.52
CA SER A 537 -5.32 23.74 18.87
C SER A 537 -3.91 23.91 19.44
N ARG A 538 -3.75 23.82 20.76
CA ARG A 538 -2.42 23.88 21.40
C ARG A 538 -1.51 22.73 20.97
N LEU A 539 -2.05 21.51 20.86
CA LEU A 539 -1.30 20.32 20.43
C LEU A 539 -0.92 20.38 18.94
N CYS A 540 -1.81 20.89 18.10
CA CYS A 540 -1.54 21.14 16.69
C CYS A 540 -0.56 22.31 16.50
N GLY A 541 -0.43 23.22 17.46
CA GLY A 541 0.38 24.43 17.35
C GLY A 541 -0.26 25.50 16.47
N ILE A 542 0.52 26.52 16.11
CA ILE A 542 0.02 27.64 15.28
C ILE A 542 -0.41 27.09 13.91
N MET A 543 -1.70 27.19 13.61
CA MET A 543 -2.26 26.86 12.31
C MET A 543 -2.40 28.15 11.51
N HIS A 544 -1.83 28.18 10.31
CA HIS A 544 -2.08 29.24 9.33
C HIS A 544 -2.99 28.66 8.26
N PRO A 545 -4.32 28.69 8.45
CA PRO A 545 -5.23 27.90 7.66
C PRO A 545 -5.29 28.24 6.17
N ASP A 546 -4.61 29.26 5.63
CA ASP A 546 -4.61 29.59 4.19
C ASP A 546 -5.99 29.58 3.51
N GLY A 547 -6.99 30.14 4.21
CA GLY A 547 -8.37 30.17 3.77
C GLY A 547 -9.17 28.88 4.00
N TRP A 548 -8.58 27.86 4.62
CA TRP A 548 -9.29 26.71 5.18
C TRP A 548 -10.01 27.09 6.49
N THR A 549 -11.10 26.40 6.78
CA THR A 549 -11.85 26.51 8.03
C THR A 549 -11.64 25.23 8.82
N VAL A 550 -11.30 25.36 10.10
CA VAL A 550 -11.22 24.23 11.04
C VAL A 550 -12.46 24.28 11.93
N SER A 551 -13.28 23.24 11.88
CA SER A 551 -14.43 23.07 12.77
C SER A 551 -14.21 21.86 13.66
N CYS A 552 -14.45 22.04 14.95
CA CYS A 552 -14.42 20.96 15.94
C CYS A 552 -15.83 20.70 16.44
N SER A 553 -16.21 19.44 16.59
CA SER A 553 -17.52 19.03 17.08
C SER A 553 -17.39 17.87 18.05
N GLN A 554 -18.31 17.78 19.00
CA GLN A 554 -18.34 16.71 20.00
C GLN A 554 -19.49 15.75 19.74
N LEU A 555 -19.27 14.48 20.06
CA LEU A 555 -20.26 13.43 20.02
C LEU A 555 -20.16 12.58 21.29
N GLU A 556 -21.28 12.42 22.00
CA GLU A 556 -21.38 11.56 23.18
C GLU A 556 -22.37 10.43 22.92
N LEU A 557 -21.84 9.27 22.51
CA LEU A 557 -22.62 8.08 22.14
C LEU A 557 -21.89 6.81 22.60
N PRO A 558 -21.96 6.48 23.91
CA PRO A 558 -21.32 5.29 24.42
C PRO A 558 -21.96 4.03 23.83
N GLY A 559 -21.13 3.08 23.39
CA GLY A 559 -21.61 1.78 22.89
C GLY A 559 -22.14 1.80 21.46
N CYS A 560 -21.94 2.89 20.71
CA CYS A 560 -22.27 2.95 19.28
C CYS A 560 -21.04 2.76 18.40
N ALA A 561 -21.27 2.40 17.14
CA ALA A 561 -20.27 2.43 16.08
C ALA A 561 -20.72 3.36 14.95
N LEU A 562 -19.78 4.13 14.40
CA LEU A 562 -19.99 4.94 13.21
C LEU A 562 -20.10 4.03 11.98
N ARG A 563 -21.13 4.27 11.16
CA ARG A 563 -21.44 3.55 9.92
C ARG A 563 -21.25 4.39 8.68
N GLU A 564 -21.73 5.63 8.73
CA GLU A 564 -21.59 6.56 7.61
C GLU A 564 -21.17 7.94 8.13
N LEU A 565 -20.24 8.55 7.41
CA LEU A 565 -19.85 9.94 7.63
C LEU A 565 -20.26 10.75 6.42
N CYS A 566 -21.10 11.75 6.66
CA CYS A 566 -21.61 12.63 5.63
C CYS A 566 -21.27 14.09 5.90
N VAL A 567 -21.10 14.85 4.82
CA VAL A 567 -20.96 16.31 4.86
C VAL A 567 -22.26 16.93 4.36
N LYS A 568 -22.92 17.70 5.21
CA LYS A 568 -24.12 18.47 4.89
C LYS A 568 -23.74 19.82 4.31
N ILE A 569 -24.38 20.16 3.19
CA ILE A 569 -24.18 21.40 2.44
C ILE A 569 -25.52 22.14 2.39
N GLN A 570 -25.54 23.35 2.92
CA GLN A 570 -26.74 24.17 3.03
C GLN A 570 -26.49 25.58 2.46
N ARG A 571 -27.45 26.10 1.70
CA ARG A 571 -27.41 27.51 1.25
C ARG A 571 -27.72 28.46 2.41
N LYS A 572 -27.02 29.58 2.45
CA LYS A 572 -27.26 30.70 3.37
C LYS A 572 -28.06 31.78 2.65
N GLY A 573 -29.23 32.13 3.17
CA GLY A 573 -30.02 33.25 2.66
C GLY A 573 -31.13 32.85 1.69
N GLU A 574 -31.32 33.64 0.63
CA GLU A 574 -32.52 33.61 -0.23
C GLU A 574 -32.70 32.30 -1.00
N LEU A 575 -33.97 31.98 -1.29
CA LEU A 575 -34.37 30.82 -2.07
C LEU A 575 -34.09 31.07 -3.56
N GLN A 576 -32.92 30.63 -4.01
CA GLN A 576 -32.54 30.61 -5.43
C GLN A 576 -31.70 29.36 -5.73
N ASP A 577 -31.61 29.01 -7.01
CA ASP A 577 -30.66 28.02 -7.50
C ASP A 577 -29.25 28.45 -7.12
N THR A 578 -28.59 27.63 -6.31
CA THR A 578 -27.30 27.98 -5.70
C THR A 578 -26.27 26.93 -6.09
N PRO A 579 -25.39 27.20 -7.07
CA PRO A 579 -24.24 26.35 -7.31
C PRO A 579 -23.31 26.42 -6.11
N PHE A 580 -22.71 25.29 -5.74
CA PHE A 580 -21.80 25.22 -4.61
C PHE A 580 -20.52 24.48 -4.99
N SER A 581 -19.46 24.83 -4.28
CA SER A 581 -18.27 23.99 -4.18
C SER A 581 -17.77 24.00 -2.74
N CYS A 582 -17.30 22.86 -2.25
CA CYS A 582 -16.67 22.73 -0.95
C CYS A 582 -15.50 21.78 -1.08
N ARG A 583 -14.29 22.26 -0.78
CA ARG A 583 -13.13 21.39 -0.60
C ARG A 583 -13.11 20.90 0.83
N VAL A 584 -12.99 19.60 1.04
CA VAL A 584 -12.78 18.98 2.34
C VAL A 584 -11.33 18.50 2.37
N GLY A 585 -10.54 19.10 3.24
CA GLY A 585 -9.11 18.88 3.33
C GLY A 585 -8.76 17.76 4.29
N GLU A 586 -9.54 17.59 5.36
CA GLU A 586 -9.31 16.54 6.34
C GLU A 586 -10.54 16.30 7.22
N ILE A 587 -10.76 15.04 7.57
CA ILE A 587 -11.73 14.61 8.57
C ILE A 587 -11.01 13.73 9.59
N MET A 588 -11.18 14.06 10.86
CA MET A 588 -10.66 13.27 11.98
C MET A 588 -11.75 12.94 12.97
N LEU A 589 -11.75 11.71 13.44
CA LEU A 589 -12.56 11.22 14.55
C LEU A 589 -11.61 10.66 15.60
N LEU A 590 -11.67 11.22 16.80
CA LEU A 590 -10.72 10.99 17.88
C LEU A 590 -11.46 10.61 19.16
N ASP A 591 -10.84 9.78 19.98
CA ASP A 591 -11.19 9.71 21.40
C ASP A 591 -10.75 11.01 22.07
N ALA A 592 -11.64 11.71 22.77
CA ALA A 592 -11.28 12.92 23.50
C ALA A 592 -10.17 12.68 24.54
N ALA A 593 -10.06 11.47 25.09
CA ALA A 593 -8.99 11.09 26.01
C ALA A 593 -7.61 11.05 25.34
N SER A 594 -7.54 10.82 24.03
CA SER A 594 -6.28 10.77 23.28
C SER A 594 -5.52 12.10 23.25
N LEU A 595 -6.20 13.22 23.55
CA LEU A 595 -5.58 14.55 23.65
C LEU A 595 -4.61 14.66 24.84
N GLN A 596 -4.61 13.70 25.76
CA GLN A 596 -3.71 13.65 26.93
C GLN A 596 -2.57 12.63 26.76
N ALA A 597 -2.50 11.92 25.63
CA ALA A 597 -1.47 10.92 25.41
C ALA A 597 -0.08 11.59 25.33
N PRO A 598 0.94 11.06 26.04
CA PRO A 598 2.30 11.57 25.93
C PRO A 598 2.86 11.33 24.52
N ALA A 599 3.81 12.17 24.11
CA ALA A 599 4.56 11.93 22.88
C ALA A 599 5.57 10.80 23.08
N GLU A 600 5.68 9.91 22.09
CA GLU A 600 6.69 8.86 22.08
C GLU A 600 8.06 9.41 21.64
N LEU A 601 9.13 8.78 22.12
CA LEU A 601 10.51 9.10 21.76
C LEU A 601 10.97 8.20 20.60
N VAL A 602 11.65 8.76 19.61
CA VAL A 602 12.38 7.96 18.61
C VAL A 602 13.57 7.27 19.28
N GLN A 603 13.63 5.95 19.21
CA GLN A 603 14.67 5.13 19.83
C GLN A 603 15.54 4.42 18.80
N GLY A 604 16.75 3.99 19.21
CA GLY A 604 17.61 3.12 18.40
C GLY A 604 17.96 3.68 17.02
N PHE A 605 18.05 5.00 16.87
CA PHE A 605 18.36 5.60 15.57
C PHE A 605 19.81 5.28 15.16
N CYS A 606 19.99 4.68 13.99
CA CYS A 606 21.29 4.24 13.49
C CYS A 606 21.47 4.58 12.00
N ILE A 607 22.74 4.68 11.60
CA ILE A 607 23.19 4.95 10.23
C ILE A 607 24.12 3.80 9.82
N TYR A 608 23.87 3.17 8.67
CA TYR A 608 24.69 2.09 8.13
C TYR A 608 24.61 2.04 6.59
N ASP A 609 25.30 1.09 5.95
CA ASP A 609 25.40 0.97 4.48
C ASP A 609 25.77 2.29 3.78
N VAL A 610 26.78 2.96 4.34
CA VAL A 610 27.28 4.24 3.83
C VAL A 610 28.02 3.99 2.51
N VAL A 611 27.64 4.75 1.48
CA VAL A 611 28.27 4.74 0.15
C VAL A 611 28.54 6.18 -0.28
N TRP A 612 29.75 6.44 -0.76
CA TRP A 612 30.19 7.75 -1.22
C TRP A 612 30.30 7.79 -2.74
N LEU A 613 29.71 8.82 -3.36
CA LEU A 613 29.74 9.03 -4.81
C LEU A 613 30.29 10.43 -5.15
N ARG A 614 30.83 10.59 -6.36
CA ARG A 614 31.12 11.91 -6.95
C ARG A 614 30.18 12.15 -8.13
N GLY A 615 29.33 13.18 -8.04
CA GLY A 615 28.40 13.56 -9.10
C GLY A 615 28.86 14.79 -9.89
N ALA A 616 28.26 15.04 -11.06
CA ALA A 616 28.42 16.31 -11.77
C ALA A 616 27.87 17.48 -10.92
N GLY A 617 28.58 18.62 -10.92
CA GLY A 617 28.24 19.79 -10.09
C GLY A 617 26.84 20.35 -10.35
N THR A 618 26.25 21.00 -9.34
CA THR A 618 24.86 21.49 -9.35
C THR A 618 24.65 22.79 -10.14
N SER A 619 25.70 23.37 -10.74
CA SER A 619 25.66 24.61 -11.51
C SER A 619 26.40 24.46 -12.85
N PRO A 620 25.88 25.04 -13.97
CA PRO A 620 26.58 25.08 -15.26
C PRO A 620 27.97 25.76 -15.21
N GLN A 621 28.30 26.43 -14.10
CA GLN A 621 29.56 27.14 -13.89
C GLN A 621 30.53 26.43 -12.92
N SER A 622 30.13 25.36 -12.23
CA SER A 622 31.04 24.59 -11.35
C SER A 622 31.54 23.33 -12.07
N SER A 623 32.81 23.33 -12.47
CA SER A 623 33.48 22.16 -13.07
C SER A 623 33.97 21.13 -12.05
N SER A 624 33.74 21.34 -10.76
CA SER A 624 34.18 20.43 -9.69
C SER A 624 33.06 19.42 -9.35
N PRO A 625 33.36 18.10 -9.31
CA PRO A 625 32.38 17.09 -8.94
C PRO A 625 31.96 17.23 -7.48
N SER A 626 30.66 17.21 -7.19
CA SER A 626 30.14 17.31 -5.81
C SER A 626 30.17 15.97 -5.10
N LEU A 627 30.66 15.95 -3.85
CA LEU A 627 30.59 14.79 -2.97
C LEU A 627 29.11 14.48 -2.62
N ARG A 628 28.71 13.22 -2.78
CA ARG A 628 27.37 12.73 -2.46
C ARG A 628 27.43 11.60 -1.44
N LEU A 629 26.55 11.67 -0.44
CA LEU A 629 26.36 10.66 0.59
C LEU A 629 25.09 9.84 0.29
N ASN A 630 25.25 8.53 0.31
CA ASN A 630 24.14 7.61 0.46
C ASN A 630 24.29 6.90 1.81
N ALA A 631 23.29 6.94 2.70
CA ALA A 631 23.27 6.07 3.90
C ALA A 631 21.88 5.45 4.17
N THR A 632 21.83 4.26 4.80
CA THR A 632 20.59 3.66 5.31
C THR A 632 20.37 4.10 6.74
N LEU A 633 19.16 4.57 7.02
CA LEU A 633 18.69 5.08 8.30
C LEU A 633 17.64 4.15 8.86
N ARG A 634 17.80 3.73 10.12
CA ARG A 634 16.79 2.91 10.82
C ARG A 634 16.59 3.40 12.24
N TRP A 635 15.35 3.39 12.71
CA TRP A 635 14.98 3.76 14.07
C TRP A 635 13.85 2.87 14.58
N HIS A 636 13.41 3.09 15.82
CA HIS A 636 12.23 2.48 16.40
C HIS A 636 11.22 3.56 16.79
N TYR A 637 10.00 3.41 16.28
CA TYR A 637 8.85 4.21 16.62
C TYR A 637 7.57 3.44 16.24
N PRO A 638 6.46 3.53 16.99
CA PRO A 638 5.20 2.87 16.62
C PRO A 638 4.61 3.46 15.33
N THR A 639 4.66 2.70 14.23
CA THR A 639 4.29 3.20 12.89
C THR A 639 2.81 3.53 12.74
N GLU A 640 1.95 2.93 13.56
CA GLU A 640 0.51 3.17 13.62
C GLU A 640 0.14 4.57 14.17
N LEU A 641 1.06 5.22 14.88
CA LEU A 641 0.87 6.55 15.46
C LEU A 641 1.27 7.68 14.51
N VAL A 642 2.01 7.40 13.44
CA VAL A 642 2.54 8.40 12.50
C VAL A 642 1.86 8.32 11.13
N ARG A 643 1.80 9.45 10.44
CA ARG A 643 1.53 9.49 9.00
C ARG A 643 2.78 9.16 8.21
N HIS A 644 3.91 9.71 8.65
CA HIS A 644 5.23 9.58 8.06
C HIS A 644 6.26 10.14 9.04
N PHE A 645 7.52 9.97 8.69
CA PHE A 645 8.63 10.69 9.29
C PHE A 645 9.20 11.68 8.29
N LYS A 646 9.59 12.85 8.75
CA LYS A 646 10.39 13.78 7.97
C LYS A 646 11.86 13.54 8.29
N VAL A 647 12.64 13.26 7.26
CA VAL A 647 14.08 13.03 7.36
C VAL A 647 14.78 14.31 6.96
N TYR A 648 15.59 14.84 7.85
CA TYR A 648 16.35 16.06 7.66
C TYR A 648 17.84 15.79 7.75
N TRP A 649 18.61 16.72 7.20
CA TRP A 649 20.02 16.82 7.49
C TRP A 649 20.41 18.27 7.78
N ARG A 650 21.52 18.46 8.49
CA ARG A 650 22.22 19.75 8.57
C ARG A 650 23.71 19.56 8.70
N GLN A 651 24.46 20.55 8.26
CA GLN A 651 25.88 20.65 8.56
C GLN A 651 26.06 21.08 10.01
N LEU A 652 26.87 20.33 10.77
CA LEU A 652 27.31 20.72 12.10
C LEU A 652 28.63 21.49 12.01
N ARG A 653 28.96 22.23 13.08
CA ARG A 653 30.28 22.84 13.20
C ARG A 653 31.33 21.72 13.29
N GLY A 654 32.14 21.60 12.25
CA GLY A 654 33.28 20.68 12.20
C GLY A 654 34.48 21.20 13.00
N PRO A 655 35.66 20.58 12.85
CA PRO A 655 36.89 21.06 13.47
C PRO A 655 37.33 22.45 12.97
N ASP A 656 36.84 22.90 11.80
CA ASP A 656 37.04 24.27 11.32
C ASP A 656 36.01 25.24 11.93
N PRO A 657 36.44 26.19 12.79
CA PRO A 657 35.54 27.16 13.43
C PRO A 657 34.91 28.18 12.47
N GLN A 658 35.38 28.31 11.23
CA GLN A 658 34.83 29.21 10.22
C GLN A 658 33.51 28.72 9.61
N ILE A 659 33.20 27.43 9.77
CA ILE A 659 31.99 26.84 9.21
C ILE A 659 30.82 27.01 10.20
N PRO A 660 29.78 27.79 9.86
CA PRO A 660 28.62 27.96 10.72
C PRO A 660 27.71 26.72 10.72
N LEU A 661 26.91 26.58 11.77
CA LEU A 661 25.85 25.58 11.84
C LEU A 661 24.84 25.82 10.72
N GLY A 662 24.59 24.80 9.90
CA GLY A 662 23.57 24.84 8.86
C GLY A 662 22.15 24.75 9.43
N GLN A 663 21.18 25.23 8.67
CA GLN A 663 19.76 24.99 8.96
C GLN A 663 19.38 23.54 8.62
N LEU A 664 18.32 23.03 9.25
CA LEU A 664 17.75 21.72 8.87
C LEU A 664 17.14 21.81 7.48
N VAL A 665 17.57 20.91 6.60
CA VAL A 665 17.08 20.77 5.22
C VAL A 665 16.37 19.43 5.09
N LEU A 666 15.13 19.45 4.61
CA LEU A 666 14.34 18.24 4.37
C LEU A 666 15.00 17.42 3.26
N VAL A 667 15.34 16.17 3.57
CA VAL A 667 15.86 15.18 2.62
C VAL A 667 14.70 14.44 1.97
N GLY A 668 13.72 14.01 2.76
CA GLY A 668 12.57 13.26 2.25
C GLY A 668 11.60 12.84 3.34
N ARG A 669 10.62 12.02 2.94
CA ARG A 669 9.63 11.42 3.84
C ARG A 669 9.80 9.92 3.88
N ALA A 670 9.84 9.36 5.08
CA ALA A 670 9.79 7.91 5.28
C ALA A 670 8.40 7.51 5.75
N TYR A 671 7.85 6.43 5.20
CA TYR A 671 6.57 5.86 5.63
C TYR A 671 6.74 4.57 6.44
N SER A 672 7.98 4.24 6.78
CA SER A 672 8.38 3.13 7.64
C SER A 672 9.49 3.62 8.59
N ASN A 673 9.94 2.75 9.48
CA ASN A 673 11.08 3.00 10.37
C ASN A 673 12.45 2.86 9.68
N LEU A 674 12.46 2.91 8.35
CA LEU A 674 13.63 2.67 7.51
C LEU A 674 13.64 3.67 6.35
N PHE A 675 14.79 4.27 6.05
CA PHE A 675 14.94 5.23 4.96
C PHE A 675 16.35 5.20 4.37
N ARG A 676 16.47 5.04 3.06
CA ARG A 676 17.72 5.23 2.32
C ARG A 676 17.84 6.70 1.93
N VAL A 677 18.84 7.38 2.46
CA VAL A 677 19.32 8.64 1.89
C VAL A 677 20.08 8.29 0.61
N THR A 678 19.69 8.91 -0.51
CA THR A 678 20.31 8.73 -1.82
C THR A 678 20.77 10.08 -2.38
N GLU A 679 21.97 10.09 -2.91
CA GLU A 679 22.60 11.20 -3.62
C GLU A 679 22.62 12.53 -2.86
N LEU A 680 22.70 12.50 -1.52
CA LEU A 680 22.70 13.71 -0.71
C LEU A 680 24.00 14.49 -0.93
N ALA A 681 23.91 15.65 -1.58
CA ALA A 681 25.06 16.55 -1.76
C ALA A 681 25.52 17.10 -0.41
N VAL A 682 26.80 16.88 -0.08
CA VAL A 682 27.43 17.36 1.15
C VAL A 682 28.71 18.16 0.84
N PRO A 683 29.19 19.02 1.76
CA PRO A 683 30.45 19.74 1.61
C PRO A 683 31.65 18.80 1.38
N GLU A 684 32.71 19.33 0.78
CA GLU A 684 33.98 18.60 0.67
C GLU A 684 34.58 18.32 2.07
N PRO A 685 35.30 17.19 2.23
CA PRO A 685 35.86 16.75 3.51
C PRO A 685 37.01 17.66 4.01
N PRO A 686 37.32 17.64 5.31
CA PRO A 686 36.61 16.92 6.37
C PRO A 686 35.30 17.61 6.76
N GLY A 687 34.28 16.83 7.08
CA GLY A 687 32.97 17.35 7.42
C GLY A 687 32.32 16.64 8.60
N LEU A 688 31.38 17.34 9.23
CA LEU A 688 30.50 16.81 10.26
C LEU A 688 29.07 17.22 9.92
N LEU A 689 28.19 16.23 9.83
CA LEU A 689 26.77 16.45 9.60
C LEU A 689 25.93 15.73 10.65
N GLU A 690 24.68 16.12 10.73
CA GLU A 690 23.66 15.46 11.52
C GLU A 690 22.49 15.06 10.62
N LEU A 691 22.04 13.83 10.77
CA LEU A 691 20.77 13.35 10.24
C LEU A 691 19.75 13.35 11.38
N VAL A 692 18.53 13.77 11.06
CA VAL A 692 17.46 13.96 12.03
C VAL A 692 16.16 13.37 11.49
N VAL A 693 15.41 12.68 12.34
CA VAL A 693 14.11 12.08 12.01
C VAL A 693 13.05 12.65 12.93
N GLU A 694 12.10 13.38 12.35
CA GLU A 694 10.90 13.91 13.02
C GLU A 694 9.71 13.00 12.76
N PRO A 695 9.10 12.39 13.80
CA PRO A 695 7.82 11.70 13.65
C PRO A 695 6.67 12.69 13.44
N VAL A 696 5.91 12.52 12.36
CA VAL A 696 4.69 13.30 12.09
C VAL A 696 3.49 12.49 12.54
N ILE A 697 2.95 12.83 13.71
CA ILE A 697 1.81 12.12 14.32
C ILE A 697 0.58 12.21 13.43
N ARG A 698 -0.23 11.14 13.37
CA ARG A 698 -1.44 11.11 12.54
C ARG A 698 -2.40 12.25 12.85
N MET A 699 -2.59 12.58 14.11
CA MET A 699 -3.46 13.67 14.58
C MET A 699 -2.91 15.07 14.23
N GLY A 700 -1.70 15.17 13.69
CA GLY A 700 -1.05 16.44 13.37
C GLY A 700 -0.47 17.17 14.58
N PHE A 701 -0.34 16.50 15.73
CA PHE A 701 0.24 17.07 16.95
C PHE A 701 1.75 17.30 16.80
N LEU A 702 2.23 18.39 17.38
CA LEU A 702 3.65 18.72 17.41
C LEU A 702 4.38 17.76 18.35
N VAL A 703 5.45 17.15 17.85
CA VAL A 703 6.36 16.35 18.68
C VAL A 703 7.51 17.25 19.13
N PRO A 704 7.77 17.38 20.44
CA PRO A 704 8.89 18.17 20.93
C PRO A 704 10.20 17.73 20.29
N GLU A 705 11.06 18.69 19.94
CA GLU A 705 12.34 18.39 19.32
C GLU A 705 13.16 17.38 20.14
N SER A 706 13.09 17.39 21.48
CA SER A 706 13.77 16.43 22.34
C SER A 706 13.36 14.96 22.09
N HIS A 707 12.25 14.72 21.40
CA HIS A 707 11.73 13.39 21.09
C HIS A 707 12.11 12.90 19.68
N TRP A 708 12.76 13.74 18.87
CA TRP A 708 13.21 13.39 17.52
C TRP A 708 14.48 12.54 17.56
N GLY A 709 14.64 11.65 16.59
CA GLY A 709 15.85 10.85 16.42
C GLY A 709 16.97 11.70 15.82
N ARG A 710 18.17 11.69 16.41
CA ARG A 710 19.34 12.42 15.87
C ARG A 710 20.62 11.59 15.91
N ARG A 711 21.40 11.66 14.83
CA ARG A 711 22.72 11.02 14.74
C ARG A 711 23.69 11.87 13.93
N SER A 712 24.90 12.04 14.47
CA SER A 712 25.99 12.72 13.78
C SER A 712 26.85 11.74 13.00
N LEU A 713 27.27 12.16 11.80
CA LEU A 713 28.22 11.44 10.95
C LEU A 713 29.37 12.39 10.60
N SER A 714 30.57 11.99 10.97
CA SER A 714 31.83 12.65 10.63
C SER A 714 32.50 11.92 9.48
N TYR A 715 33.12 12.66 8.57
CA TYR A 715 33.78 12.08 7.40
C TYR A 715 35.05 12.84 7.02
N ALA A 716 36.05 12.10 6.53
CA ALA A 716 37.34 12.64 6.09
C ALA A 716 37.90 11.83 4.90
N GLU A 717 38.85 12.42 4.17
CA GLU A 717 39.64 11.66 3.18
C GLU A 717 40.61 10.72 3.89
N ASP A 718 40.95 9.63 3.22
CA ASP A 718 42.02 8.76 3.65
C ASP A 718 43.37 9.48 3.51
N LEU A 719 43.97 9.87 4.64
CA LEU A 719 45.26 10.56 4.69
C LEU A 719 46.45 9.62 4.38
N THR A 720 46.20 8.35 4.01
CA THR A 720 47.25 7.35 3.75
C THR A 720 47.53 7.04 2.26
N GLN A 721 47.03 7.86 1.33
CA GLN A 721 47.38 7.76 -0.11
C GLN A 721 48.46 8.73 -0.56
#